data_AF-A0A1M7YJQ2-F1
#
_entry.id   AF-A0A1M7YJQ2-F1
#
_cell.length_a   1.000
_cell.length_b   1.000
_cell.length_c   1.000
_cell.angle_alpha   90.00
_cell.angle_beta   90.00
_cell.angle_gamma   90.00
#
_symmetry.space_group_name_H-M   'P 1'
#
loop_
_entity.id
_entity.type
_entity.pdbx_description
1 polymer ?
#
loop_
_entity_poly.entity_id
_entity_poly.type
_entity_poly.pdbx_seq_one_letter_code
_entity_poly.pdbx_strand_id
1 'polypeptide(L)'
;MGELIVLNTSNDGKEEKTAGGVQVLNSADLAFLISSSETSAGVSVSISSAIRMATVWACVRLLAESIAQLPCHVYVKNRDGSKSRVTDTALAELLSFSPNGWMTPFEYTEFMITSLAMRGNHYAFKSLNSKSEVLELIPFQPGSVRAERRKLSDIRYHITIDGSPQTFSQDEITHVRGLTFDGFMGVSPVTHHRETIGLAMAAGQYGARLFKNGARPSGVITMPNEISDNAYERLLKSWNEKYGGANIGKTAILEQGGDFKTISMSNEDAQYLEVRQFQRTEICSIYRIPPHMIGDLTKSSFSNITQQSLEFVKYTILPWCRRVEMAMHRDLMTPAERKRGMFVEYVVDGLERADIRTRYEAYKTGVNGGWLSPNEVRKKENMNPRPGGDIYLAPLNMVDSSQGMPKPEKRLIKAAEFKGVESREALRLKFKDRFNKIAALVVKAETGMVRTIIESQKSVPENIQEQLDDIYSQFPARIESSFRALVREYGVAVRKAALSEAESDNAVDPNVLGDFLDQVLEALAVRHVASSIGQLAALIRDTDPEQLLDVLEQRLIEWEETRPGKIAEREVVQQESSVSRFVWAAVGITRLQWVRRGSESCPFCKDLDGKIVGIEAPFVEHGNYQPEGYQNSPWKIRGPKLHGPIHRGCRCVIVPVRD
;
A
#
# COMPACT_ATOMS: atom_id res chain seq x y z
N MET A 1 12.51 -52.64 15.68
CA MET A 1 12.07 -53.92 15.11
C MET A 1 10.91 -53.65 14.17
N GLY A 2 11.05 -54.03 12.90
CA GLY A 2 10.05 -53.84 11.84
C GLY A 2 10.65 -53.13 10.61
N GLU A 3 11.52 -53.80 9.86
CA GLU A 3 11.92 -53.34 8.52
C GLU A 3 10.77 -53.64 7.54
N LEU A 4 10.21 -52.60 6.91
CA LEU A 4 9.25 -52.75 5.83
C LEU A 4 9.94 -52.40 4.52
N ILE A 5 10.06 -53.39 3.63
CA ILE A 5 10.55 -53.23 2.26
C ILE A 5 9.37 -52.76 1.40
N VAL A 6 9.47 -51.58 0.79
CA VAL A 6 8.48 -51.09 -0.19
C VAL A 6 9.01 -51.37 -1.60
N LEU A 7 8.32 -52.25 -2.33
CA LEU A 7 8.53 -52.49 -3.75
C LEU A 7 7.80 -51.41 -4.56
N ASN A 8 8.52 -50.65 -5.39
CA ASN A 8 7.91 -49.76 -6.38
C ASN A 8 7.36 -50.61 -7.53
N THR A 9 6.04 -50.69 -7.68
CA THR A 9 5.41 -51.17 -8.91
C THR A 9 4.98 -49.98 -9.75
N SER A 10 5.77 -49.66 -10.79
CA SER A 10 5.34 -48.76 -11.86
C SER A 10 4.32 -49.47 -12.75
N ASN A 11 3.15 -48.87 -12.90
CA ASN A 11 2.05 -49.37 -13.72
C ASN A 11 2.24 -48.94 -15.18
N ASP A 12 3.32 -49.37 -15.82
CA ASP A 12 3.51 -49.26 -17.27
C ASP A 12 4.30 -50.49 -17.77
N GLY A 13 3.67 -51.28 -18.63
CA GLY A 13 4.15 -52.57 -19.13
C GLY A 13 5.33 -52.48 -20.11
N LYS A 14 6.47 -51.93 -19.69
CA LYS A 14 7.76 -52.12 -20.36
C LYS A 14 8.88 -52.28 -19.34
N GLU A 15 9.46 -53.48 -19.33
CA GLU A 15 10.65 -53.82 -18.57
C GLU A 15 11.84 -52.97 -19.02
N GLU A 16 12.44 -52.20 -18.12
CA GLU A 16 13.83 -51.77 -18.26
C GLU A 16 14.57 -51.94 -16.92
N LYS A 17 15.51 -52.87 -16.92
CA LYS A 17 16.35 -53.25 -15.78
C LYS A 17 17.36 -52.13 -15.50
N THR A 18 17.28 -51.49 -14.33
CA THR A 18 18.45 -50.80 -13.75
C THR A 18 18.63 -51.21 -12.28
N ALA A 19 19.90 -51.43 -11.94
CA ALA A 19 20.37 -52.16 -10.77
C ALA A 19 19.96 -51.51 -9.43
N GLY A 20 19.23 -52.28 -8.62
CA GLY A 20 18.82 -51.88 -7.28
C GLY A 20 19.96 -51.98 -6.26
N GLY A 21 20.51 -50.84 -5.85
CA GLY A 21 21.18 -50.70 -4.57
C GLY A 21 20.14 -50.33 -3.51
N VAL A 22 19.93 -51.19 -2.51
CA VAL A 22 19.06 -50.89 -1.36
C VAL A 22 19.77 -49.88 -0.47
N GLN A 23 19.29 -48.62 -0.45
CA GLN A 23 19.69 -47.64 0.56
C GLN A 23 18.76 -47.73 1.77
N VAL A 24 19.35 -47.96 2.95
CA VAL A 24 18.65 -47.88 4.23
C VAL A 24 18.45 -46.39 4.55
N LEU A 25 17.21 -45.89 4.39
CA LEU A 25 16.85 -44.51 4.69
C LEU A 25 16.75 -44.28 6.21
N ASN A 26 17.29 -43.17 6.70
CA ASN A 26 17.17 -42.81 8.11
C ASN A 26 15.77 -42.22 8.41
N SER A 27 15.45 -42.03 9.70
CA SER A 27 14.14 -41.52 10.14
C SER A 27 13.82 -40.09 9.68
N ALA A 28 14.83 -39.27 9.35
CA ALA A 28 14.63 -37.92 8.82
C ALA A 28 14.27 -37.94 7.33
N ASP A 29 14.88 -38.85 6.55
CA ASP A 29 14.55 -39.06 5.14
C ASP A 29 13.15 -39.70 4.99
N LEU A 30 12.78 -40.59 5.91
CA LEU A 30 11.43 -41.15 5.98
C LEU A 30 10.38 -40.09 6.38
N ALA A 31 10.71 -39.21 7.33
CA ALA A 31 9.85 -38.08 7.69
C ALA A 31 9.71 -37.06 6.54
N PHE A 32 10.76 -36.86 5.74
CA PHE A 32 10.72 -36.03 4.54
C PHE A 32 9.75 -36.61 3.51
N LEU A 33 9.82 -37.91 3.21
CA LEU A 33 8.92 -38.62 2.30
C LEU A 33 7.45 -38.67 2.77
N ILE A 34 7.23 -38.83 4.08
CA ILE A 34 5.88 -38.84 4.67
C ILE A 34 5.28 -37.42 4.77
N SER A 35 6.12 -36.38 4.93
CA SER A 35 5.69 -34.99 4.99
C SER A 35 5.42 -34.36 3.62
N SER A 36 5.94 -34.94 2.54
CA SER A 36 5.74 -34.51 1.17
C SER A 36 4.53 -35.21 0.56
N SER A 37 3.35 -35.07 1.16
CA SER A 37 2.10 -35.51 0.52
C SER A 37 1.90 -34.70 -0.76
N GLU A 38 1.81 -35.40 -1.89
CA GLU A 38 1.49 -34.80 -3.18
C GLU A 38 0.21 -33.96 -3.04
N THR A 39 0.25 -32.73 -3.55
CA THR A 39 -0.94 -31.86 -3.59
C THR A 39 -1.85 -32.31 -4.72
N SER A 40 -3.10 -31.87 -4.70
CA SER A 40 -4.05 -32.11 -5.80
C SER A 40 -3.55 -31.56 -7.15
N ALA A 41 -2.61 -30.60 -7.11
CA ALA A 41 -1.92 -30.05 -8.26
C ALA A 41 -0.70 -30.88 -8.74
N GLY A 42 -0.43 -32.04 -8.14
CA GLY A 42 0.68 -32.93 -8.50
C GLY A 42 2.08 -32.45 -8.05
N VAL A 43 2.13 -31.47 -7.13
CA VAL A 43 3.40 -30.92 -6.62
C VAL A 43 3.54 -31.25 -5.14
N SER A 44 4.67 -31.83 -4.75
CA SER A 44 5.02 -32.03 -3.35
C SER A 44 5.43 -30.70 -2.69
N VAL A 45 4.77 -30.36 -1.57
CA VAL A 45 5.10 -29.15 -0.79
C VAL A 45 5.76 -29.56 0.51
N SER A 46 6.97 -29.05 0.75
CA SER A 46 7.68 -29.12 2.02
C SER A 46 8.07 -27.71 2.46
N ILE A 47 8.56 -27.58 3.69
CA ILE A 47 9.06 -26.30 4.21
C ILE A 47 10.22 -25.77 3.36
N SER A 48 11.10 -26.66 2.90
CA SER A 48 12.24 -26.33 2.04
C SER A 48 11.82 -25.92 0.64
N SER A 49 10.71 -26.46 0.09
CA SER A 49 10.21 -26.03 -1.21
C SER A 49 9.37 -24.76 -1.13
N ALA A 50 8.56 -24.61 -0.08
CA ALA A 50 7.72 -23.44 0.14
C ALA A 50 8.56 -22.17 0.33
N ILE A 51 9.62 -22.23 1.15
CA ILE A 51 10.47 -21.05 1.44
C ILE A 51 11.24 -20.54 0.21
N ARG A 52 11.45 -21.40 -0.80
CA ARG A 52 12.07 -21.00 -2.09
C ARG A 52 11.14 -20.17 -2.97
N MET A 53 9.84 -20.14 -2.68
CA MET A 53 8.91 -19.27 -3.37
C MET A 53 9.09 -17.83 -2.91
N ALA A 54 9.29 -16.91 -3.85
CA ALA A 54 9.53 -15.50 -3.56
C ALA A 54 8.45 -14.87 -2.66
N THR A 55 7.17 -15.21 -2.89
CA THR A 55 6.06 -14.70 -2.07
C THR A 55 6.13 -15.20 -0.63
N VAL A 56 6.37 -16.50 -0.41
CA VAL A 56 6.49 -17.09 0.93
C VAL A 56 7.71 -16.50 1.65
N TRP A 57 8.86 -16.45 0.96
CA TRP A 57 10.08 -15.82 1.48
C TRP A 57 9.83 -14.37 1.91
N ALA A 58 9.25 -13.55 1.02
CA ALA A 58 8.99 -12.14 1.30
C ALA A 58 8.04 -11.97 2.49
N CYS A 59 6.98 -12.78 2.57
CA CYS A 59 6.04 -12.74 3.68
C CYS A 59 6.68 -13.10 5.03
N VAL A 60 7.40 -14.22 5.08
CA VAL A 60 8.04 -14.71 6.30
C VAL A 60 9.15 -13.77 6.75
N ARG A 61 9.97 -13.30 5.81
CA ARG A 61 11.04 -12.34 6.06
C ARG A 61 10.50 -11.01 6.59
N LEU A 62 9.48 -10.44 5.92
CA LEU A 62 8.88 -9.18 6.35
C LEU A 62 8.34 -9.28 7.79
N LEU A 63 7.65 -10.37 8.14
CA LEU A 63 7.17 -10.59 9.51
C LEU A 63 8.32 -10.71 10.51
N ALA A 64 9.33 -11.50 10.17
CA ALA A 64 10.45 -11.78 11.07
C ALA A 64 11.28 -10.52 11.33
N GLU A 65 11.71 -9.82 10.28
CA GLU A 65 12.49 -8.59 10.38
C GLU A 65 11.70 -7.46 11.07
N SER A 66 10.39 -7.31 10.75
CA SER A 66 9.54 -6.26 11.35
C SER A 66 9.38 -6.40 12.86
N ILE A 67 9.40 -7.63 13.38
CA ILE A 67 9.32 -7.89 14.83
C ILE A 67 10.72 -7.86 15.45
N ALA A 68 11.73 -8.41 14.77
CA ALA A 68 13.11 -8.44 15.26
C ALA A 68 13.72 -7.05 15.46
N GLN A 69 13.32 -6.06 14.64
CA GLN A 69 13.77 -4.68 14.80
C GLN A 69 13.15 -3.95 16.02
N LEU A 70 12.10 -4.51 16.63
CA LEU A 70 11.42 -3.88 17.74
C LEU A 70 12.23 -4.05 19.05
N PRO A 71 12.49 -2.96 19.79
CA PRO A 71 13.07 -3.08 21.12
C PRO A 71 12.17 -3.90 22.03
N CYS A 72 12.73 -4.93 22.66
CA CYS A 72 12.07 -5.77 23.64
C CYS A 72 12.59 -5.42 25.03
N HIS A 73 11.71 -4.97 25.93
CA HIS A 73 12.10 -4.50 27.25
C HIS A 73 11.29 -5.15 28.35
N VAL A 74 11.91 -5.23 29.54
CA VAL A 74 11.24 -5.64 30.77
C VAL A 74 10.76 -4.39 31.50
N TYR A 75 9.51 -4.42 31.96
CA TYR A 75 8.88 -3.36 32.73
C TYR A 75 8.31 -3.90 34.03
N VAL A 76 8.13 -3.04 35.02
CA VAL A 76 7.35 -3.31 36.24
C VAL A 76 6.17 -2.34 36.31
N LYS A 77 4.98 -2.84 36.63
CA LYS A 77 3.82 -1.99 36.93
C LYS A 77 3.91 -1.45 38.34
N ASN A 78 3.99 -0.14 38.46
CA ASN A 78 3.98 0.56 39.75
C ASN A 78 2.54 0.63 40.30
N ARG A 79 2.41 0.86 41.62
CA ARG A 79 1.10 0.93 42.30
C ARG A 79 0.23 2.09 41.82
N ASP A 80 0.84 3.16 41.31
CA ASP A 80 0.17 4.32 40.73
C ASP A 80 -0.30 4.08 39.27
N GLY A 81 -0.05 2.88 38.73
CA GLY A 81 -0.41 2.52 37.36
C GLY A 81 0.56 3.01 36.29
N SER A 82 1.70 3.61 36.68
CA SER A 82 2.83 3.86 35.77
C SER A 82 3.64 2.58 35.55
N LYS A 83 4.51 2.57 34.52
CA LYS A 83 5.45 1.48 34.28
C LYS A 83 6.88 2.00 34.30
N SER A 84 7.77 1.29 34.98
CA SER A 84 9.21 1.60 35.01
C SER A 84 9.98 0.53 34.25
N ARG A 85 10.94 0.93 33.41
CA ARG A 85 11.84 0.00 32.71
C ARG A 85 12.78 -0.64 33.72
N VAL A 86 12.92 -1.96 33.64
CA VAL A 86 13.87 -2.75 34.43
C VAL A 86 15.07 -3.07 33.54
N THR A 87 16.27 -2.78 34.04
CA THR A 87 17.52 -2.98 33.29
C THR A 87 18.54 -3.84 34.03
N ASP A 88 18.32 -4.08 35.32
CA ASP A 88 19.23 -4.68 36.29
C ASP A 88 18.85 -6.14 36.63
N THR A 89 18.32 -6.88 35.65
CA THR A 89 17.93 -8.29 35.82
C THR A 89 18.50 -9.14 34.69
N ALA A 90 18.80 -10.40 34.96
CA ALA A 90 19.33 -11.34 33.97
C ALA A 90 18.42 -11.43 32.74
N LEU A 91 17.10 -11.44 32.93
CA LEU A 91 16.14 -11.45 31.83
C LEU A 91 16.19 -10.16 30.97
N ALA A 92 16.36 -8.99 31.60
CA ALA A 92 16.47 -7.74 30.86
C ALA A 92 17.76 -7.67 30.04
N GLU A 93 18.86 -8.22 30.56
CA GLU A 93 20.14 -8.34 29.86
C GLU A 93 20.07 -9.32 28.69
N LEU A 94 19.52 -10.52 28.94
CA LEU A 94 19.28 -11.58 27.94
C LEU A 94 18.49 -11.07 26.73
N LEU A 95 17.39 -10.36 26.98
CA LEU A 95 16.52 -9.84 25.91
C LEU A 95 17.12 -8.63 25.18
N SER A 96 18.01 -7.87 25.84
CA SER A 96 18.55 -6.63 25.27
C SER A 96 19.90 -6.80 24.56
N PHE A 97 20.72 -7.78 24.96
CA PHE A 97 22.12 -7.85 24.52
C PHE A 97 22.53 -9.20 23.92
N SER A 98 22.24 -10.31 24.58
CA SER A 98 22.72 -11.63 24.14
C SER A 98 21.79 -12.74 24.63
N PRO A 99 20.91 -13.28 23.76
CA PRO A 99 20.11 -14.45 24.10
C PRO A 99 20.97 -15.70 24.28
N ASN A 100 22.10 -15.80 23.60
CA ASN A 100 23.10 -16.87 23.72
C ASN A 100 24.45 -16.39 23.15
N GLY A 101 25.49 -17.22 23.28
CA GLY A 101 26.85 -16.85 22.88
C GLY A 101 27.10 -16.63 21.37
N TRP A 102 26.14 -16.87 20.47
CA TRP A 102 26.34 -16.74 19.02
C TRP A 102 25.24 -15.98 18.26
N MET A 103 24.15 -15.59 18.91
CA MET A 103 23.07 -14.82 18.30
C MET A 103 22.90 -13.48 18.99
N THR A 104 22.63 -12.45 18.22
CA THR A 104 22.05 -11.19 18.68
C THR A 104 20.56 -11.35 19.00
N PRO A 105 19.97 -10.44 19.79
CA PRO A 105 18.53 -10.43 20.04
C PRO A 105 17.68 -10.33 18.76
N PHE A 106 18.20 -9.62 17.74
CA PHE A 106 17.57 -9.52 16.43
C PHE A 106 17.51 -10.90 15.75
N GLU A 107 18.66 -11.56 15.59
CA GLU A 107 18.76 -12.87 14.92
C GLU A 107 17.93 -13.95 15.65
N TYR A 108 17.93 -13.94 16.99
CA TYR A 108 17.10 -14.87 17.77
C TYR A 108 15.61 -14.63 17.55
N THR A 109 15.18 -13.36 17.56
CA THR A 109 13.77 -13.00 17.32
C THR A 109 13.37 -13.33 15.90
N GLU A 110 14.22 -13.03 14.92
CA GLU A 110 14.01 -13.38 13.52
C GLU A 110 13.81 -14.89 13.37
N PHE A 111 14.72 -15.71 13.92
CA PHE A 111 14.61 -17.17 13.88
C PHE A 111 13.33 -17.69 14.55
N MET A 112 12.95 -17.12 15.69
CA MET A 112 11.73 -17.48 16.41
C MET A 112 10.48 -17.20 15.56
N ILE A 113 10.38 -16.01 14.96
CA ILE A 113 9.23 -15.66 14.12
C ILE A 113 9.20 -16.49 12.84
N THR A 114 10.35 -16.73 12.20
CA THR A 114 10.45 -17.64 11.05
C THR A 114 9.99 -19.05 11.42
N SER A 115 10.40 -19.58 12.57
CA SER A 115 9.99 -20.90 13.07
C SER A 115 8.48 -20.99 13.27
N LEU A 116 7.87 -19.95 13.86
CA LEU A 116 6.42 -19.89 14.03
C LEU A 116 5.68 -19.73 12.70
N ALA A 117 6.16 -18.89 11.79
CA ALA A 117 5.53 -18.66 10.49
C ALA A 117 5.59 -19.89 9.57
N MET A 118 6.67 -20.68 9.64
CA MET A 118 6.85 -21.87 8.80
C MET A 118 6.25 -23.14 9.43
N ARG A 119 6.49 -23.36 10.73
CA ARG A 119 6.18 -24.62 11.43
C ARG A 119 5.15 -24.48 12.54
N GLY A 120 4.67 -23.26 12.83
CA GLY A 120 3.69 -23.00 13.87
C GLY A 120 4.26 -23.03 15.29
N ASN A 121 5.54 -23.40 15.48
CA ASN A 121 6.11 -23.64 16.80
C ASN A 121 7.56 -23.16 16.85
N HIS A 122 7.95 -22.61 17.99
CA HIS A 122 9.35 -22.28 18.32
C HIS A 122 9.71 -22.89 19.67
N TYR A 123 10.93 -23.42 19.77
CA TYR A 123 11.45 -24.07 20.96
C TYR A 123 12.84 -23.53 21.30
N ALA A 124 13.09 -23.28 22.58
CA ALA A 124 14.42 -22.96 23.06
C ALA A 124 14.69 -23.61 24.42
N PHE A 125 15.88 -24.17 24.61
CA PHE A 125 16.36 -24.60 25.92
C PHE A 125 16.71 -23.38 26.78
N LYS A 126 16.34 -23.45 28.06
CA LYS A 126 16.61 -22.43 29.07
C LYS A 126 17.78 -22.88 29.95
N SER A 127 18.92 -22.21 29.83
CA SER A 127 19.99 -22.36 30.82
C SER A 127 19.65 -21.53 32.06
N LEU A 128 19.59 -22.16 33.23
CA LEU A 128 19.19 -21.51 34.48
C LEU A 128 20.38 -21.40 35.44
N ASN A 129 20.45 -20.29 36.18
CA ASN A 129 21.38 -20.15 37.31
C ASN A 129 20.81 -20.77 38.60
N SER A 130 21.58 -20.71 39.70
CA SER A 130 21.17 -21.22 41.03
C SER A 130 19.95 -20.52 41.64
N LYS A 131 19.54 -19.36 41.11
CA LYS A 131 18.35 -18.60 41.51
C LYS A 131 17.16 -18.82 40.56
N SER A 132 17.27 -19.77 39.62
CA SER A 132 16.28 -20.05 38.58
C SER A 132 16.04 -18.89 37.60
N GLU A 133 17.02 -17.98 37.46
CA GLU A 133 17.01 -16.94 36.44
C GLU A 133 17.59 -17.51 35.13
N VAL A 134 17.02 -17.11 33.99
CA VAL A 134 17.45 -17.56 32.67
C VAL A 134 18.70 -16.81 32.22
N LEU A 135 19.78 -17.54 31.97
CA LEU A 135 21.05 -17.01 31.48
C LEU A 135 21.19 -17.09 29.97
N GLU A 136 20.66 -18.15 29.35
CA GLU A 136 20.76 -18.37 27.90
C GLU A 136 19.51 -19.05 27.35
N LEU A 137 19.20 -18.72 26.09
CA LEU A 137 18.17 -19.32 25.27
C LEU A 137 18.81 -19.94 24.03
N ILE A 138 18.83 -21.28 23.99
CA ILE A 138 19.39 -22.04 22.88
C ILE A 138 18.24 -22.52 22.00
N PRO A 139 18.02 -21.89 20.82
CA PRO A 139 16.90 -22.27 19.96
C PRO A 139 17.14 -23.61 19.28
N PHE A 140 16.06 -24.38 19.10
CA PHE A 140 16.08 -25.60 18.30
C PHE A 140 15.31 -25.42 17.00
N GLN A 141 15.77 -26.10 15.95
CA GLN A 141 14.99 -26.28 14.74
C GLN A 141 13.68 -27.00 15.09
N PRO A 142 12.49 -26.45 14.80
CA PRO A 142 11.25 -27.08 15.27
C PRO A 142 11.01 -28.47 14.67
N GLY A 143 11.67 -28.81 13.56
CA GLY A 143 11.63 -30.16 12.98
C GLY A 143 12.39 -31.23 13.77
N SER A 144 13.30 -30.86 14.68
CA SER A 144 14.05 -31.81 15.53
C SER A 144 13.39 -32.06 16.89
N VAL A 145 12.25 -31.42 17.16
CA VAL A 145 11.55 -31.47 18.45
C VAL A 145 10.23 -32.23 18.31
N ARG A 146 10.03 -33.24 19.16
CA ARG A 146 8.74 -33.92 19.34
C ARG A 146 8.20 -33.64 20.73
N ALA A 147 7.12 -32.87 20.80
CA ALA A 147 6.39 -32.63 22.04
C ALA A 147 5.40 -33.79 22.31
N GLU A 148 5.45 -34.37 23.50
CA GLU A 148 4.56 -35.43 23.97
C GLU A 148 3.82 -34.96 25.22
N ARG A 149 2.48 -35.09 25.22
CA ARG A 149 1.65 -34.88 26.42
C ARG A 149 1.24 -36.24 26.98
N ARG A 150 1.92 -36.71 28.02
CA ARG A 150 1.66 -38.04 28.63
C ARG A 150 0.42 -38.03 29.55
N LYS A 151 0.26 -36.95 30.32
CA LYS A 151 -0.87 -36.69 31.22
C LYS A 151 -1.26 -35.22 31.12
N LEU A 152 -2.36 -34.82 31.77
CA LEU A 152 -2.88 -33.43 31.74
C LEU A 152 -1.81 -32.35 31.99
N SER A 153 -0.83 -32.62 32.85
CA SER A 153 0.24 -31.66 33.24
C SER A 153 1.67 -32.17 33.04
N ASP A 154 1.88 -33.30 32.34
CA ASP A 154 3.22 -33.84 32.06
C ASP A 154 3.51 -33.74 30.57
N ILE A 155 4.21 -32.66 30.21
CA ILE A 155 4.66 -32.37 28.86
C ILE A 155 6.16 -32.63 28.80
N ARG A 156 6.57 -33.46 27.83
CA ARG A 156 7.97 -33.80 27.55
C ARG A 156 8.33 -33.39 26.13
N TYR A 157 9.57 -32.93 25.96
CA TYR A 157 10.12 -32.59 24.66
C TYR A 157 11.26 -33.55 24.35
N HIS A 158 11.10 -34.35 23.31
CA HIS A 158 12.15 -35.23 22.81
C HIS A 158 12.88 -34.50 21.68
N ILE A 159 14.17 -34.27 21.86
CA ILE A 159 15.00 -33.48 20.95
C ILE A 159 16.21 -34.31 20.56
N THR A 160 16.51 -34.38 19.27
CA THR A 160 17.75 -35.03 18.81
C THR A 160 18.86 -33.99 18.75
N ILE A 161 19.88 -34.15 19.60
CA ILE A 161 21.06 -33.26 19.67
C ILE A 161 22.27 -34.13 19.31
N ASP A 162 23.01 -33.74 18.26
CA ASP A 162 24.18 -34.47 17.76
C ASP A 162 23.92 -35.98 17.53
N GLY A 163 22.74 -36.30 16.99
CA GLY A 163 22.31 -37.68 16.73
C GLY A 163 21.83 -38.46 17.96
N SER A 164 21.89 -37.88 19.16
CA SER A 164 21.44 -38.50 20.40
C SER A 164 20.09 -37.95 20.86
N PRO A 165 19.08 -38.80 21.10
CA PRO A 165 17.79 -38.36 21.61
C PRO A 165 17.92 -37.98 23.09
N GLN A 166 17.55 -36.75 23.42
CA GLN A 166 17.45 -36.25 24.79
C GLN A 166 15.99 -35.88 25.10
N THR A 167 15.62 -35.96 26.38
CA THR A 167 14.26 -35.65 26.83
C THR A 167 14.30 -34.53 27.86
N PHE A 168 13.59 -33.45 27.57
CA PHE A 168 13.48 -32.29 28.44
C PHE A 168 12.08 -32.20 29.02
N SER A 169 11.98 -31.67 30.23
CA SER A 169 10.72 -31.32 30.90
C SER A 169 10.15 -30.01 30.36
N GLN A 170 8.91 -29.71 30.75
CA GLN A 170 8.26 -28.45 30.42
C GLN A 170 9.01 -27.22 30.95
N ASP A 171 9.64 -27.34 32.11
CA ASP A 171 10.31 -26.21 32.77
C ASP A 171 11.68 -25.89 32.16
N GLU A 172 12.25 -26.80 31.35
CA GLU A 172 13.55 -26.62 30.67
C GLU A 172 13.41 -25.99 29.28
N ILE A 173 12.22 -26.09 28.66
CA ILE A 173 11.98 -25.61 27.30
C ILE A 173 10.99 -24.45 27.28
N THR A 174 11.38 -23.35 26.64
CA THR A 174 10.46 -22.31 26.21
C THR A 174 9.75 -22.77 24.93
N HIS A 175 8.42 -22.83 24.93
CA HIS A 175 7.62 -23.22 23.76
C HIS A 175 6.63 -22.13 23.38
N VAL A 176 6.97 -21.38 22.34
CA VAL A 176 6.07 -20.40 21.72
C VAL A 176 5.26 -21.11 20.65
N ARG A 177 3.93 -20.93 20.70
CA ARG A 177 2.97 -21.58 19.81
C ARG A 177 2.31 -20.52 18.94
N GLY A 178 2.17 -20.81 17.65
CA GLY A 178 1.33 -20.08 16.72
C GLY A 178 -0.17 -20.37 16.95
N LEU A 179 -0.97 -20.23 15.91
CA LEU A 179 -2.38 -20.63 15.95
C LEU A 179 -2.50 -22.13 16.24
N THR A 180 -3.43 -22.53 17.10
CA THR A 180 -3.60 -23.92 17.56
C THR A 180 -5.06 -24.33 17.46
N PHE A 181 -5.32 -25.60 17.14
CA PHE A 181 -6.66 -26.20 17.15
C PHE A 181 -6.92 -27.06 18.40
N ASP A 182 -5.86 -27.53 19.06
CA ASP A 182 -5.91 -28.45 20.21
C ASP A 182 -5.46 -27.81 21.53
N GLY A 183 -4.99 -26.55 21.48
CA GLY A 183 -4.40 -25.84 22.61
C GLY A 183 -2.99 -26.31 22.99
N PHE A 184 -2.44 -27.31 22.30
CA PHE A 184 -1.18 -27.96 22.66
C PHE A 184 -0.08 -27.73 21.62
N MET A 185 -0.38 -27.83 20.33
CA MET A 185 0.59 -27.59 19.24
C MET A 185 0.11 -26.47 18.32
N GLY A 186 1.06 -25.64 17.87
CA GLY A 186 0.81 -24.71 16.79
C GLY A 186 0.67 -25.45 15.46
N VAL A 187 -0.27 -25.00 14.63
CA VAL A 187 -0.50 -25.49 13.28
C VAL A 187 0.59 -24.92 12.38
N SER A 188 1.26 -25.78 11.58
CA SER A 188 2.20 -25.30 10.55
C SER A 188 1.42 -24.66 9.41
N PRO A 189 1.61 -23.35 9.12
CA PRO A 189 0.91 -22.69 8.02
C PRO A 189 1.25 -23.31 6.67
N VAL A 190 2.50 -23.73 6.46
CA VAL A 190 2.95 -24.37 5.21
C VAL A 190 2.26 -25.71 5.00
N THR A 191 2.22 -26.58 6.02
CA THR A 191 1.55 -27.89 5.90
C THR A 191 0.04 -27.72 5.76
N HIS A 192 -0.57 -26.80 6.50
CA HIS A 192 -2.01 -26.58 6.47
C HIS A 192 -2.48 -26.00 5.13
N HIS A 193 -1.73 -25.08 4.53
CA HIS A 193 -2.04 -24.45 3.25
C HIS A 193 -1.25 -25.04 2.08
N ARG A 194 -0.83 -26.31 2.19
CA ARG A 194 -0.02 -26.98 1.17
C ARG A 194 -0.68 -26.99 -0.21
N GLU A 195 -2.01 -27.09 -0.30
CA GLU A 195 -2.74 -27.09 -1.57
C GLU A 195 -2.65 -25.73 -2.28
N THR A 196 -2.87 -24.63 -1.56
CA THR A 196 -2.73 -23.26 -2.10
C THR A 196 -1.29 -22.99 -2.56
N ILE A 197 -0.31 -23.37 -1.73
CA ILE A 197 1.11 -23.22 -2.06
C ILE A 197 1.47 -24.11 -3.26
N GLY A 198 0.99 -25.36 -3.28
CA GLY A 198 1.23 -26.32 -4.34
C GLY A 198 0.66 -25.88 -5.68
N LEU A 199 -0.54 -25.31 -5.69
CA LEU A 199 -1.15 -24.71 -6.88
C LEU A 199 -0.32 -23.54 -7.42
N ALA A 200 0.18 -22.68 -6.54
CA ALA A 200 1.05 -21.56 -6.93
C ALA A 200 2.43 -22.03 -7.43
N MET A 201 2.98 -23.11 -6.87
CA MET A 201 4.18 -23.76 -7.39
C MET A 201 3.93 -24.39 -8.76
N ALA A 202 2.81 -25.10 -8.94
CA ALA A 202 2.43 -25.74 -10.19
C ALA A 202 2.24 -24.70 -11.31
N ALA A 203 1.56 -23.59 -11.03
CA ALA A 203 1.43 -22.48 -11.96
C ALA A 203 2.81 -21.90 -12.33
N GLY A 204 3.70 -21.70 -11.36
CA GLY A 204 5.07 -21.25 -11.63
C GLY A 204 5.86 -22.22 -12.51
N GLN A 205 5.74 -23.53 -12.27
CA GLN A 205 6.34 -24.57 -13.10
C GLN A 205 5.74 -24.61 -14.51
N TYR A 206 4.42 -24.43 -14.63
CA TYR A 206 3.74 -24.30 -15.92
C TYR A 206 4.32 -23.13 -16.71
N GLY A 207 4.41 -21.94 -16.12
CA GLY A 207 5.05 -20.79 -16.77
C GLY A 207 6.51 -21.06 -17.15
N ALA A 208 7.30 -21.65 -16.24
CA ALA A 208 8.69 -22.00 -16.54
C ALA A 208 8.79 -23.00 -17.72
N ARG A 209 7.90 -24.00 -17.80
CA ARG A 209 7.85 -24.96 -18.92
C ARG A 209 7.37 -24.30 -20.21
N LEU A 210 6.37 -23.41 -20.13
CA LEU A 210 5.88 -22.62 -21.25
C LEU A 210 7.02 -21.82 -21.90
N PHE A 211 7.81 -21.12 -21.09
CA PHE A 211 8.97 -20.36 -21.55
C PHE A 211 10.14 -21.25 -21.99
N LYS A 212 10.42 -22.34 -21.26
CA LYS A 212 11.54 -23.25 -21.55
C LYS A 212 11.34 -24.02 -22.86
N ASN A 213 10.13 -24.54 -23.08
CA ASN A 213 9.83 -25.40 -24.21
C ASN A 213 9.34 -24.61 -25.43
N GLY A 214 9.20 -23.28 -25.32
CA GLY A 214 8.56 -22.45 -26.34
C GLY A 214 7.18 -23.01 -26.67
N ALA A 215 6.34 -23.24 -25.66
CA ALA A 215 5.23 -24.22 -25.73
C ALA A 215 4.00 -23.78 -26.55
N ARG A 216 4.22 -22.96 -27.59
CA ARG A 216 3.39 -22.92 -28.79
C ARG A 216 4.32 -22.99 -29.98
N PRO A 217 4.04 -23.80 -31.01
CA PRO A 217 4.69 -23.64 -32.31
C PRO A 217 4.66 -22.14 -32.65
N SER A 218 5.82 -21.52 -32.85
CA SER A 218 5.90 -20.09 -33.23
C SER A 218 5.08 -19.82 -34.50
N GLY A 219 4.85 -20.88 -35.28
CA GLY A 219 3.77 -20.98 -36.24
C GLY A 219 3.60 -22.42 -36.72
N VAL A 220 2.58 -22.63 -37.55
CA VAL A 220 2.37 -23.88 -38.29
C VAL A 220 2.81 -23.65 -39.73
N ILE A 221 3.65 -24.54 -40.27
CA ILE A 221 3.97 -24.57 -41.70
C ILE A 221 2.94 -25.46 -42.38
N THR A 222 2.07 -24.86 -43.17
CA THR A 222 1.10 -25.58 -44.02
C THR A 222 1.66 -25.73 -45.42
N MET A 223 1.71 -26.96 -45.93
CA MET A 223 2.11 -27.27 -47.31
C MET A 223 0.86 -27.49 -48.16
N PRO A 224 0.82 -26.98 -49.40
CA PRO A 224 -0.36 -27.09 -50.27
C PRO A 224 -0.58 -28.51 -50.83
N ASN A 225 0.47 -29.34 -50.91
CA ASN A 225 0.42 -30.71 -51.45
C ASN A 225 1.09 -31.70 -50.47
N GLU A 226 0.79 -33.00 -50.63
CA GLU A 226 1.52 -34.07 -49.94
C GLU A 226 3.01 -34.04 -50.31
N ILE A 227 3.87 -34.17 -49.30
CA ILE A 227 5.32 -34.25 -49.45
C ILE A 227 5.79 -35.66 -49.09
N SER A 228 6.82 -36.17 -49.77
CA SER A 228 7.40 -37.47 -49.45
C SER A 228 8.16 -37.45 -48.12
N ASP A 229 8.27 -38.60 -47.46
CA ASP A 229 8.94 -38.72 -46.15
C ASP A 229 10.39 -38.17 -46.17
N ASN A 230 11.13 -38.43 -47.26
CA ASN A 230 12.48 -37.89 -47.45
C ASN A 230 12.50 -36.36 -47.54
N ALA A 231 11.49 -35.75 -48.17
CA ALA A 231 11.38 -34.30 -48.26
C ALA A 231 10.98 -33.68 -46.91
N TYR A 232 10.11 -34.35 -46.15
CA TYR A 232 9.72 -33.95 -44.80
C TYR A 232 10.90 -33.94 -43.83
N GLU A 233 11.69 -35.03 -43.78
CA GLU A 233 12.86 -35.11 -42.90
C GLU A 233 13.92 -34.03 -43.23
N ARG A 234 14.14 -33.79 -44.53
CA ARG A 234 15.04 -32.72 -44.99
C ARG A 234 14.56 -31.34 -44.56
N LEU A 235 13.26 -31.06 -44.70
CA LEU A 235 12.65 -29.79 -44.31
C LEU A 235 12.75 -29.58 -42.80
N LEU A 236 12.40 -30.60 -42.00
CA LEU A 236 12.48 -30.56 -40.54
C LEU A 236 13.92 -30.31 -40.06
N LYS A 237 14.89 -31.00 -40.65
CA LYS A 237 16.31 -30.82 -40.32
C LYS A 237 16.81 -29.43 -40.69
N SER A 238 16.50 -28.96 -41.90
CA SER A 238 16.90 -27.62 -42.36
C SER A 238 16.27 -26.51 -41.51
N TRP A 239 15.01 -26.68 -41.11
CA TRP A 239 14.30 -25.74 -40.26
C TRP A 239 14.95 -25.63 -38.88
N ASN A 240 15.21 -26.75 -38.22
CA ASN A 240 15.82 -26.77 -36.89
C ASN A 240 17.25 -26.21 -36.91
N GLU A 241 18.05 -26.48 -37.95
CA GLU A 241 19.40 -25.93 -38.11
C GLU A 241 19.39 -24.41 -38.35
N LYS A 242 18.49 -23.91 -39.20
CA LYS A 242 18.49 -22.50 -39.63
C LYS A 242 17.70 -21.56 -38.70
N TYR A 243 16.72 -22.08 -37.96
CA TYR A 243 15.77 -21.28 -37.19
C TYR A 243 15.64 -21.71 -35.71
N GLY A 244 16.37 -22.74 -35.27
CA GLY A 244 16.43 -23.15 -33.86
C GLY A 244 17.53 -22.45 -33.04
N GLY A 245 17.39 -22.47 -31.71
CA GLY A 245 18.42 -22.04 -30.77
C GLY A 245 18.85 -20.58 -30.94
N ALA A 246 20.14 -20.34 -31.23
CA ALA A 246 20.69 -18.99 -31.40
C ALA A 246 20.24 -18.28 -32.70
N ASN A 247 19.51 -18.97 -33.59
CA ASN A 247 19.04 -18.43 -34.87
C ASN A 247 17.58 -17.92 -34.83
N ILE A 248 16.99 -17.78 -33.64
CA ILE A 248 15.63 -17.23 -33.46
C ILE A 248 15.56 -15.79 -34.00
N GLY A 249 14.51 -15.49 -34.78
CA GLY A 249 14.26 -14.16 -35.35
C GLY A 249 14.80 -13.93 -36.76
N LYS A 250 15.43 -14.94 -37.40
CA LYS A 250 15.83 -14.88 -38.80
C LYS A 250 14.65 -15.03 -39.76
N THR A 251 14.69 -14.36 -40.90
CA THR A 251 13.66 -14.45 -41.95
C THR A 251 13.52 -15.87 -42.47
N ALA A 252 12.32 -16.43 -42.35
CA ALA A 252 11.99 -17.77 -42.83
C ALA A 252 11.88 -17.80 -44.37
N ILE A 253 12.48 -18.81 -45.00
CA ILE A 253 12.32 -19.11 -46.43
C ILE A 253 11.61 -20.46 -46.53
N LEU A 254 10.47 -20.49 -47.23
CA LEU A 254 9.63 -21.68 -47.38
C LEU A 254 9.65 -22.15 -48.83
N GLU A 255 9.89 -23.44 -49.04
CA GLU A 255 9.89 -24.07 -50.36
C GLU A 255 8.46 -24.51 -50.77
N GLN A 256 8.22 -24.68 -52.07
CA GLN A 256 6.97 -25.21 -52.65
C GLN A 256 5.66 -24.52 -52.21
N GLY A 257 5.70 -23.21 -51.96
CA GLY A 257 4.50 -22.45 -51.59
C GLY A 257 3.98 -22.76 -50.18
N GLY A 258 4.84 -23.29 -49.30
CA GLY A 258 4.52 -23.43 -47.89
C GLY A 258 4.21 -22.08 -47.25
N ASP A 259 3.18 -22.06 -46.40
CA ASP A 259 2.72 -20.87 -45.68
C ASP A 259 2.99 -21.04 -44.18
N PHE A 260 3.59 -20.03 -43.55
CA PHE A 260 3.88 -20.04 -42.11
C PHE A 260 2.90 -19.12 -41.39
N LYS A 261 1.98 -19.74 -40.66
CA LYS A 261 0.98 -19.02 -39.86
C LYS A 261 1.47 -18.89 -38.44
N THR A 262 1.76 -17.68 -38.00
CA THR A 262 2.14 -17.40 -36.62
C THR A 262 0.97 -17.69 -35.68
N ILE A 263 1.25 -18.38 -34.58
CA ILE A 263 0.29 -18.50 -33.47
C ILE A 263 0.56 -17.30 -32.56
N SER A 264 -0.29 -16.27 -32.63
CA SER A 264 -0.18 -15.09 -31.77
C SER A 264 -0.51 -15.42 -30.31
N MET A 265 -0.01 -14.60 -29.37
CA MET A 265 -0.41 -14.68 -27.95
C MET A 265 -1.93 -14.58 -27.84
N SER A 266 -2.53 -15.54 -27.15
CA SER A 266 -3.99 -15.62 -26.95
C SER A 266 -4.40 -14.93 -25.64
N ASN A 267 -5.69 -14.65 -25.49
CA ASN A 267 -6.32 -14.21 -24.22
C ASN A 267 -5.95 -15.08 -22.99
N GLU A 268 -5.49 -16.32 -23.19
CA GLU A 268 -5.03 -17.22 -22.12
C GLU A 268 -3.77 -16.69 -21.40
N ASP A 269 -2.90 -15.94 -22.06
CA ASP A 269 -1.64 -15.47 -21.46
C ASP A 269 -1.88 -14.32 -20.47
N ALA A 270 -2.84 -13.44 -20.79
CA ALA A 270 -3.32 -12.41 -19.87
C ALA A 270 -4.02 -13.02 -18.66
N GLN A 271 -4.89 -14.02 -18.88
CA GLN A 271 -5.54 -14.78 -17.80
C GLN A 271 -4.53 -15.52 -16.91
N TYR A 272 -3.43 -16.04 -17.47
CA TYR A 272 -2.38 -16.68 -16.68
C TYR A 272 -1.65 -15.71 -15.73
N LEU A 273 -1.37 -14.47 -16.17
CA LEU A 273 -0.80 -13.44 -15.31
C LEU A 273 -1.73 -13.07 -14.16
N GLU A 274 -3.03 -12.96 -14.42
CA GLU A 274 -4.04 -12.72 -13.38
C GLU A 274 -4.07 -13.85 -12.35
N VAL A 275 -4.02 -15.11 -12.78
CA VAL A 275 -3.94 -16.27 -11.88
C VAL A 275 -2.70 -16.18 -10.98
N ARG A 276 -1.55 -15.79 -11.52
CA ARG A 276 -0.31 -15.63 -10.74
C ARG A 276 -0.41 -14.48 -9.71
N GLN A 277 -1.05 -13.38 -10.06
CA GLN A 277 -1.30 -12.27 -9.12
C GLN A 277 -2.28 -12.66 -8.02
N PHE A 278 -3.34 -13.40 -8.37
CA PHE A 278 -4.30 -13.92 -7.42
C PHE A 278 -3.63 -14.88 -6.41
N GLN A 279 -2.83 -15.84 -6.90
CA GLN A 279 -2.06 -16.77 -6.06
C GLN A 279 -1.11 -16.05 -5.09
N ARG A 280 -0.46 -14.97 -5.54
CA ARG A 280 0.38 -14.15 -4.67
C ARG A 280 -0.46 -13.55 -3.53
N THR A 281 -1.63 -13.03 -3.85
CA THR A 281 -2.56 -12.43 -2.88
C THR A 281 -3.09 -13.47 -1.89
N GLU A 282 -3.42 -14.69 -2.34
CA GLU A 282 -3.82 -15.78 -1.46
C GLU A 282 -2.71 -16.16 -0.47
N ILE A 283 -1.45 -16.28 -0.93
CA ILE A 283 -0.33 -16.58 -0.03
C ILE A 283 -0.12 -15.44 0.98
N CYS A 284 -0.22 -14.19 0.56
CA CYS A 284 -0.18 -13.02 1.45
C CYS A 284 -1.24 -13.10 2.56
N SER A 285 -2.45 -13.57 2.23
CA SER A 285 -3.56 -13.68 3.18
C SER A 285 -3.29 -14.68 4.31
N ILE A 286 -2.56 -15.77 4.05
CA ILE A 286 -2.15 -16.78 5.05
C ILE A 286 -1.39 -16.10 6.20
N TYR A 287 -0.54 -15.13 5.86
CA TYR A 287 0.31 -14.41 6.81
C TYR A 287 -0.27 -13.07 7.27
N ARG A 288 -1.47 -12.69 6.77
CA ARG A 288 -2.10 -11.37 6.97
C ARG A 288 -1.20 -10.21 6.55
N ILE A 289 -0.50 -10.36 5.42
CA ILE A 289 0.39 -9.33 4.88
C ILE A 289 -0.31 -8.64 3.72
N PRO A 290 -0.47 -7.31 3.75
CA PRO A 290 -0.97 -6.57 2.60
C PRO A 290 -0.05 -6.76 1.38
N PRO A 291 -0.59 -7.07 0.17
CA PRO A 291 0.24 -7.34 -1.02
C PRO A 291 1.22 -6.22 -1.38
N HIS A 292 0.85 -4.96 -1.13
CA HIS A 292 1.71 -3.80 -1.41
C HIS A 292 3.03 -3.82 -0.62
N MET A 293 3.07 -4.43 0.57
CA MET A 293 4.29 -4.53 1.38
C MET A 293 5.33 -5.50 0.82
N ILE A 294 4.93 -6.40 -0.07
CA ILE A 294 5.85 -7.28 -0.78
C ILE A 294 6.05 -6.85 -2.24
N GLY A 295 5.62 -5.64 -2.62
CA GLY A 295 5.79 -5.05 -3.94
C GLY A 295 4.64 -5.30 -4.93
N ASP A 296 3.39 -5.41 -4.46
CA ASP A 296 2.20 -5.43 -5.32
C ASP A 296 1.38 -4.14 -5.24
N LEU A 297 1.56 -3.23 -6.21
CA LEU A 297 0.91 -1.93 -6.22
C LEU A 297 -0.31 -1.85 -7.15
N THR A 298 -0.69 -2.95 -7.80
CA THR A 298 -1.71 -2.98 -8.87
C THR A 298 -3.07 -2.40 -8.48
N LYS A 299 -3.46 -2.48 -7.20
CA LYS A 299 -4.75 -1.99 -6.67
C LYS A 299 -4.62 -0.91 -5.59
N SER A 300 -3.44 -0.30 -5.43
CA SER A 300 -3.14 0.56 -4.28
C SER A 300 -2.90 2.02 -4.68
N SER A 301 -3.73 2.94 -4.15
CA SER A 301 -3.46 4.39 -4.20
C SER A 301 -2.67 4.84 -2.95
N PHE A 302 -1.99 5.99 -3.00
CA PHE A 302 -1.16 6.50 -1.87
C PHE A 302 -1.93 6.60 -0.55
N SER A 303 -3.17 7.09 -0.56
CA SER A 303 -4.00 7.18 0.65
C SER A 303 -4.40 5.80 1.20
N ASN A 304 -4.60 4.82 0.32
CA ASN A 304 -4.91 3.44 0.70
C ASN A 304 -3.68 2.73 1.31
N ILE A 305 -2.47 3.03 0.84
CA ILE A 305 -1.22 2.43 1.34
C ILE A 305 -0.96 2.82 2.81
N THR A 306 -1.14 4.08 3.19
CA THR A 306 -0.93 4.53 4.58
C THR A 306 -1.88 3.81 5.53
N GLN A 307 -3.16 3.70 5.15
CA GLN A 307 -4.15 3.00 5.97
C GLN A 307 -3.82 1.50 6.08
N GLN A 308 -3.52 0.83 4.96
CA GLN A 308 -3.16 -0.59 5.00
C GLN A 308 -1.86 -0.85 5.78
N SER A 309 -0.93 0.10 5.81
CA SER A 309 0.30 0.01 6.62
C SER A 309 0.00 0.04 8.12
N LEU A 310 -0.94 0.90 8.55
CA LEU A 310 -1.42 0.91 9.93
C LEU A 310 -2.19 -0.37 10.27
N GLU A 311 -3.01 -0.87 9.35
CA GLU A 311 -3.73 -2.14 9.51
C GLU A 311 -2.78 -3.33 9.67
N PHE A 312 -1.66 -3.36 8.95
CA PHE A 312 -0.61 -4.36 9.12
C PHE A 312 -0.02 -4.34 10.53
N VAL A 313 0.32 -3.16 11.06
CA VAL A 313 0.84 -3.06 12.44
C VAL A 313 -0.22 -3.57 13.43
N LYS A 314 -1.46 -3.12 13.27
CA LYS A 314 -2.54 -3.39 14.21
C LYS A 314 -3.03 -4.84 14.22
N TYR A 315 -3.25 -5.43 13.05
CA TYR A 315 -3.90 -6.74 12.90
C TYR A 315 -2.92 -7.89 12.64
N THR A 316 -1.66 -7.56 12.33
CA THR A 316 -0.62 -8.55 12.07
C THR A 316 0.46 -8.45 13.14
N ILE A 317 1.26 -7.38 13.18
CA ILE A 317 2.43 -7.29 14.08
C ILE A 317 2.05 -7.37 15.56
N LEU A 318 1.08 -6.57 16.03
CA LEU A 318 0.66 -6.53 17.43
C LEU A 318 0.28 -7.91 17.99
N PRO A 319 -0.60 -8.71 17.34
CA PRO A 319 -0.87 -10.08 17.78
C PRO A 319 0.35 -10.99 17.90
N TRP A 320 1.33 -10.87 17.00
CA TRP A 320 2.57 -11.63 17.05
C TRP A 320 3.43 -11.21 18.25
N CYS A 321 3.63 -9.90 18.46
CA CYS A 321 4.33 -9.38 19.61
C CYS A 321 3.69 -9.85 20.91
N ARG A 322 2.36 -9.72 21.05
CA ARG A 322 1.64 -10.15 22.25
C ARG A 322 1.77 -11.64 22.52
N ARG A 323 1.73 -12.46 21.48
CA ARG A 323 1.91 -13.91 21.60
C ARG A 323 3.28 -14.25 22.19
N VAL A 324 4.33 -13.60 21.71
CA VAL A 324 5.70 -13.80 22.20
C VAL A 324 5.85 -13.26 23.62
N GLU A 325 5.39 -12.04 23.91
CA GLU A 325 5.43 -11.42 25.25
C GLU A 325 4.77 -12.32 26.29
N MET A 326 3.58 -12.86 26.00
CA MET A 326 2.86 -13.73 26.93
C MET A 326 3.57 -15.07 27.13
N ALA A 327 4.20 -15.61 26.08
CA ALA A 327 5.00 -16.83 26.20
C ALA A 327 6.27 -16.58 27.04
N MET A 328 6.96 -15.46 26.85
CA MET A 328 8.11 -15.06 27.65
C MET A 328 7.73 -14.84 29.12
N HIS A 329 6.61 -14.17 29.38
CA HIS A 329 6.09 -13.99 30.75
C HIS A 329 5.75 -15.33 31.43
N ARG A 330 5.25 -16.32 30.68
CA ARG A 330 4.97 -17.67 31.19
C ARG A 330 6.25 -18.45 31.47
N ASP A 331 7.20 -18.46 30.53
CA ASP A 331 8.31 -19.43 30.53
C ASP A 331 9.64 -18.89 31.09
N LEU A 332 9.87 -17.58 31.00
CA LEU A 332 11.16 -16.95 31.36
C LEU A 332 11.16 -16.23 32.70
N MET A 333 9.98 -15.79 33.17
CA MET A 333 9.86 -15.07 34.44
C MET A 333 9.66 -16.01 35.62
N THR A 334 10.34 -15.72 36.72
CA THR A 334 10.15 -16.41 37.99
C THR A 334 8.80 -16.04 38.61
N PRO A 335 8.23 -16.90 39.49
CA PRO A 335 7.02 -16.56 40.23
C PRO A 335 7.13 -15.27 41.06
N ALA A 336 8.34 -14.94 41.55
CA ALA A 336 8.59 -13.74 42.34
C ALA A 336 8.51 -12.46 41.48
N GLU A 337 9.13 -12.47 40.30
CA GLU A 337 9.06 -11.34 39.33
C GLU A 337 7.63 -11.11 38.86
N ARG A 338 6.89 -12.17 38.56
CA ARG A 338 5.46 -12.06 38.19
C ARG A 338 4.62 -11.44 39.32
N LYS A 339 4.84 -11.85 40.58
CA LYS A 339 4.15 -11.26 41.74
C LYS A 339 4.49 -9.78 41.93
N ARG A 340 5.69 -9.34 41.54
CA ARG A 340 6.10 -7.92 41.53
C ARG A 340 5.44 -7.12 40.40
N GLY A 341 4.71 -7.77 39.49
CA GLY A 341 4.07 -7.11 38.35
C GLY A 341 5.04 -6.82 37.21
N MET A 342 6.12 -7.60 37.08
CA MET A 342 7.05 -7.51 35.95
C MET A 342 6.45 -8.16 34.70
N PHE A 343 6.72 -7.58 33.53
CA PHE A 343 6.27 -8.08 32.24
C PHE A 343 7.24 -7.70 31.10
N VAL A 344 7.23 -8.47 30.01
CA VAL A 344 7.98 -8.18 28.78
C VAL A 344 7.06 -7.45 27.80
N GLU A 345 7.59 -6.46 27.10
CA GLU A 345 6.85 -5.70 26.09
C GLU A 345 7.75 -5.32 24.91
N TYR A 346 7.27 -5.54 23.70
CA TYR A 346 7.84 -5.00 22.48
C TYR A 346 7.35 -3.56 22.26
N VAL A 347 8.29 -2.64 22.06
CA VAL A 347 7.98 -1.23 21.82
C VAL A 347 7.62 -1.02 20.34
N VAL A 348 6.34 -1.18 20.05
CA VAL A 348 5.74 -1.03 18.70
C VAL A 348 5.53 0.42 18.27
N ASP A 349 5.71 1.38 19.17
CA ASP A 349 5.51 2.81 18.89
C ASP A 349 6.35 3.28 17.68
N GLY A 350 7.52 2.67 17.45
CA GLY A 350 8.36 2.96 16.28
C GLY A 350 7.70 2.68 14.93
N LEU A 351 6.81 1.68 14.85
CA LEU A 351 6.07 1.29 13.65
C LEU A 351 4.79 2.13 13.48
N GLU A 352 4.12 2.49 14.57
CA GLU A 352 2.88 3.30 14.55
C GLU A 352 3.14 4.80 14.33
N ARG A 353 4.37 5.27 14.53
CA ARG A 353 4.81 6.67 14.35
C ARG A 353 4.78 7.18 12.89
N ALA A 354 4.31 6.38 11.93
CA ALA A 354 4.17 6.80 10.55
C ALA A 354 3.23 8.04 10.38
N ASP A 355 2.35 8.33 11.35
CA ASP A 355 1.59 9.59 11.40
C ASP A 355 1.55 10.22 12.81
N ILE A 356 2.74 10.63 13.29
CA ILE A 356 2.88 11.42 14.54
C ILE A 356 1.95 12.64 14.54
N ARG A 357 1.72 13.26 13.38
CA ARG A 357 0.91 14.48 13.26
C ARG A 357 -0.54 14.20 13.65
N THR A 358 -1.21 13.25 13.02
CA THR A 358 -2.63 12.97 13.33
C THR A 358 -2.81 12.47 14.76
N ARG A 359 -1.86 11.69 15.30
CA ARG A 359 -1.91 11.24 16.69
C ARG A 359 -1.76 12.40 17.69
N TYR A 360 -0.80 13.29 17.48
CA TYR A 360 -0.59 14.45 18.35
C TYR A 360 -1.71 15.48 18.21
N GLU A 361 -2.32 15.62 17.02
CA GLU A 361 -3.54 16.42 16.82
C GLU A 361 -4.73 15.85 17.60
N ALA A 362 -4.88 14.52 17.66
CA ALA A 362 -5.90 13.87 18.47
C ALA A 362 -5.67 14.12 19.97
N TYR A 363 -4.43 14.00 20.46
CA TYR A 363 -4.11 14.33 21.86
C TYR A 363 -4.31 15.81 22.17
N LYS A 364 -3.91 16.71 21.27
CA LYS A 364 -4.15 18.15 21.40
C LYS A 364 -5.65 18.43 21.51
N THR A 365 -6.47 17.78 20.69
CA THR A 365 -7.93 17.88 20.76
C THR A 365 -8.46 17.39 22.11
N GLY A 366 -7.97 16.25 22.62
CA GLY A 366 -8.39 15.72 23.92
C GLY A 366 -7.98 16.59 25.11
N VAL A 367 -6.75 17.08 25.11
CA VAL A 367 -6.21 17.96 26.16
C VAL A 367 -6.90 19.33 26.15
N ASN A 368 -7.14 19.91 24.97
CA ASN A 368 -7.86 21.17 24.84
C ASN A 368 -9.36 21.02 25.16
N GLY A 369 -9.93 19.84 24.91
CA GLY A 369 -11.32 19.51 25.21
C GLY A 369 -11.59 19.19 26.68
N GLY A 370 -10.54 19.13 27.52
CA GLY A 370 -10.66 18.96 28.97
C GLY A 370 -11.05 17.57 29.46
N TRP A 371 -11.10 16.57 28.58
CA TRP A 371 -11.37 15.17 28.94
C TRP A 371 -10.11 14.29 28.90
N LEU A 372 -8.97 14.88 28.54
CA LEU A 372 -7.67 14.22 28.64
C LEU A 372 -6.66 15.11 29.37
N SER A 373 -5.94 14.57 30.35
CA SER A 373 -4.85 15.27 31.03
C SER A 373 -3.50 15.03 30.32
N PRO A 374 -2.52 15.94 30.47
CA PRO A 374 -1.17 15.70 29.96
C PRO A 374 -0.53 14.38 30.45
N ASN A 375 -0.81 13.94 31.69
CA ASN A 375 -0.29 12.66 32.21
C ASN A 375 -1.02 11.46 31.61
N GLU A 376 -2.30 11.58 31.24
CA GLU A 376 -2.98 10.54 30.47
C GLU A 376 -2.41 10.40 29.05
N VAL A 377 -2.04 11.50 28.39
CA VAL A 377 -1.27 11.44 27.12
C VAL A 377 0.05 10.73 27.35
N ARG A 378 0.81 11.14 28.37
CA ARG A 378 2.13 10.55 28.67
C ARG A 378 2.02 9.06 28.99
N LYS A 379 0.98 8.64 29.71
CA LYS A 379 0.70 7.22 29.96
C LYS A 379 0.41 6.45 28.67
N LYS A 380 -0.36 7.03 27.73
CA LYS A 380 -0.60 6.44 26.40
C LYS A 380 0.68 6.38 25.55
N GLU A 381 1.57 7.36 25.71
CA GLU A 381 2.88 7.44 25.05
C GLU A 381 4.00 6.72 25.84
N ASN A 382 3.65 5.89 26.83
CA ASN A 382 4.60 5.15 27.66
C ASN A 382 5.69 6.02 28.33
N MET A 383 5.39 7.29 28.58
CA MET A 383 6.25 8.25 29.27
C MET A 383 5.88 8.39 30.74
N ASN A 384 6.88 8.62 31.59
CA ASN A 384 6.67 8.89 33.01
C ASN A 384 5.80 10.13 33.23
N PRO A 385 4.90 10.14 34.22
CA PRO A 385 4.10 11.33 34.55
C PRO A 385 4.98 12.51 34.94
N ARG A 386 4.48 13.72 34.76
CA ARG A 386 5.14 14.97 35.17
C ARG A 386 4.33 15.69 36.26
N PRO A 387 4.97 16.45 37.16
CA PRO A 387 4.26 17.33 38.10
C PRO A 387 3.34 18.30 37.35
N GLY A 388 2.12 18.49 37.86
CA GLY A 388 1.08 19.32 37.22
C GLY A 388 0.47 18.74 35.94
N GLY A 389 0.80 17.49 35.58
CA GLY A 389 0.26 16.82 34.40
C GLY A 389 -1.12 16.18 34.58
N ASP A 390 -1.64 16.09 35.81
CA ASP A 390 -2.99 15.56 36.11
C ASP A 390 -4.07 16.65 36.08
N ILE A 391 -3.70 17.89 35.73
CA ILE A 391 -4.62 19.02 35.63
C ILE A 391 -5.34 18.95 34.28
N TYR A 392 -6.66 18.86 34.32
CA TYR A 392 -7.52 18.95 33.14
C TYR A 392 -7.72 20.42 32.78
N LEU A 393 -7.53 20.75 31.50
CA LEU A 393 -7.73 22.11 31.01
C LEU A 393 -9.20 22.29 30.61
N ALA A 394 -9.90 23.26 31.19
CA ALA A 394 -11.23 23.61 30.74
C ALA A 394 -11.15 24.57 29.54
N PRO A 395 -11.80 24.28 28.40
CA PRO A 395 -11.89 25.25 27.32
C PRO A 395 -12.67 26.48 27.80
N LEU A 396 -12.05 27.66 27.70
CA LEU A 396 -12.63 28.96 28.11
C LEU A 396 -13.95 29.34 27.39
N ASN A 397 -14.35 28.59 26.37
CA ASN A 397 -15.47 28.89 25.47
C ASN A 397 -16.67 27.94 25.63
N MET A 398 -16.78 27.19 26.73
CA MET A 398 -17.91 26.30 26.99
C MET A 398 -19.09 27.09 27.58
N VAL A 399 -20.14 27.29 26.78
CA VAL A 399 -21.40 27.96 27.16
C VAL A 399 -22.54 26.94 27.09
N ASP A 400 -23.57 27.13 27.93
CA ASP A 400 -24.77 26.29 27.97
C ASP A 400 -25.44 26.19 26.59
N SER A 401 -25.80 24.96 26.17
CA SER A 401 -26.45 24.66 24.89
C SER A 401 -27.80 25.36 24.65
N SER A 402 -28.43 25.90 25.70
CA SER A 402 -29.64 26.72 25.60
C SER A 402 -29.38 28.15 25.11
N GLN A 403 -28.12 28.60 25.17
CA GLN A 403 -27.67 29.86 24.58
C GLN A 403 -26.81 29.52 23.37
N GLY A 404 -27.36 29.67 22.16
CA GLY A 404 -26.69 29.32 20.90
C GLY A 404 -25.25 29.84 20.82
N MET A 405 -24.39 29.11 20.09
CA MET A 405 -22.95 29.36 20.01
C MET A 405 -22.62 30.84 19.80
N PRO A 406 -21.68 31.43 20.57
CA PRO A 406 -21.17 32.76 20.24
C PRO A 406 -20.52 32.69 18.86
N LYS A 407 -21.08 33.44 17.92
CA LYS A 407 -20.59 33.50 16.54
C LYS A 407 -19.14 33.98 16.55
N PRO A 408 -18.22 33.31 15.84
CA PRO A 408 -16.84 33.77 15.76
C PRO A 408 -16.82 35.20 15.25
N GLU A 409 -16.08 36.05 15.96
CA GLU A 409 -16.01 37.48 15.67
C GLU A 409 -15.47 37.67 14.23
N LYS A 410 -16.34 38.11 13.33
CA LYS A 410 -15.99 38.31 11.92
C LYS A 410 -15.11 39.57 11.84
N ARG A 411 -13.80 39.41 11.57
CA ARG A 411 -12.91 40.55 11.27
C ARG A 411 -13.45 41.28 10.04
N LEU A 412 -13.78 42.57 10.19
CA LEU A 412 -14.10 43.42 9.06
C LEU A 412 -12.80 43.76 8.30
N ILE A 413 -12.84 43.60 6.98
CA ILE A 413 -11.69 43.80 6.07
C ILE A 413 -11.47 45.29 5.89
N LYS A 414 -10.21 45.73 5.95
CA LYS A 414 -9.86 47.16 5.76
C LYS A 414 -9.87 47.52 4.26
N ALA A 415 -10.15 48.79 3.95
CA ALA A 415 -10.20 49.28 2.56
C ALA A 415 -8.91 49.00 1.75
N ALA A 416 -7.73 48.98 2.38
CA ALA A 416 -6.46 48.68 1.73
C ALA A 416 -6.35 47.20 1.26
N GLU A 417 -6.92 46.26 2.01
CA GLU A 417 -6.92 44.83 1.68
C GLU A 417 -7.80 44.54 0.45
N PHE A 418 -8.79 45.39 0.15
CA PHE A 418 -9.62 45.29 -1.04
C PHE A 418 -8.90 45.69 -2.35
N LYS A 419 -7.89 46.56 -2.28
CA LYS A 419 -7.16 47.04 -3.48
C LYS A 419 -6.27 45.94 -4.10
N GLY A 420 -5.72 45.06 -3.27
CA GLY A 420 -4.98 43.89 -3.73
C GLY A 420 -5.88 42.87 -4.43
N VAL A 421 -7.03 42.58 -3.82
CA VAL A 421 -8.08 41.73 -4.42
C VAL A 421 -8.48 42.22 -5.81
N GLU A 422 -8.68 43.52 -5.99
CA GLU A 422 -9.01 44.12 -7.30
C GLU A 422 -7.91 43.92 -8.33
N SER A 423 -6.64 43.98 -7.90
CA SER A 423 -5.48 43.73 -8.77
C SER A 423 -5.47 42.28 -9.26
N ARG A 424 -5.74 41.31 -8.37
CA ARG A 424 -5.84 39.89 -8.76
C ARG A 424 -7.07 39.62 -9.64
N GLU A 425 -8.21 40.24 -9.37
CA GLU A 425 -9.40 40.14 -10.24
C GLU A 425 -9.11 40.69 -11.65
N ALA A 426 -8.42 41.83 -11.76
CA ALA A 426 -8.02 42.39 -13.04
C ALA A 426 -7.08 41.45 -13.81
N LEU A 427 -6.16 40.78 -13.12
CA LEU A 427 -5.29 39.76 -13.71
C LEU A 427 -6.10 38.56 -14.24
N ARG A 428 -7.08 38.06 -13.47
CA ARG A 428 -7.97 36.96 -13.94
C ARG A 428 -8.66 37.35 -15.25
N LEU A 429 -9.24 38.55 -15.32
CA LEU A 429 -9.92 39.03 -16.53
C LEU A 429 -8.95 39.17 -17.71
N LYS A 430 -7.75 39.73 -17.48
CA LYS A 430 -6.72 39.93 -18.50
C LYS A 430 -6.25 38.61 -19.11
N PHE A 431 -6.06 37.57 -18.30
CA PHE A 431 -5.52 36.29 -18.76
C PHE A 431 -6.60 35.29 -19.23
N LYS A 432 -7.88 35.49 -18.86
CA LYS A 432 -8.99 34.58 -19.21
C LYS A 432 -9.08 34.27 -20.70
N ASP A 433 -9.00 35.29 -21.55
CA ASP A 433 -9.08 35.10 -23.02
C ASP A 433 -7.91 34.26 -23.56
N ARG A 434 -6.70 34.47 -23.02
CA ARG A 434 -5.51 33.69 -23.41
C ARG A 434 -5.60 32.23 -22.97
N PHE A 435 -6.09 32.00 -21.75
CA PHE A 435 -6.37 30.63 -21.28
C PHE A 435 -7.42 29.95 -22.15
N ASN A 436 -8.47 30.67 -22.56
CA ASN A 436 -9.51 30.15 -23.44
C ASN A 436 -8.92 29.75 -24.81
N LYS A 437 -8.12 30.62 -25.43
CA LYS A 437 -7.46 30.33 -26.72
C LYS A 437 -6.59 29.08 -26.67
N ILE A 438 -5.75 28.93 -25.64
CA ILE A 438 -4.90 27.73 -25.50
C ILE A 438 -5.77 26.49 -25.21
N ALA A 439 -6.77 26.62 -24.34
CA ALA A 439 -7.71 25.54 -24.06
C ALA A 439 -8.46 25.09 -25.31
N ALA A 440 -8.85 26.01 -26.20
CA ALA A 440 -9.51 25.68 -27.46
C ALA A 440 -8.60 24.87 -28.39
N LEU A 441 -7.30 25.20 -28.46
CA LEU A 441 -6.33 24.41 -29.22
C LEU A 441 -6.14 23.01 -28.65
N VAL A 442 -6.05 22.89 -27.32
CA VAL A 442 -5.92 21.60 -26.64
C VAL A 442 -7.17 20.74 -26.83
N VAL A 443 -8.36 21.32 -26.64
CA VAL A 443 -9.63 20.61 -26.84
C VAL A 443 -9.80 20.18 -28.29
N LYS A 444 -9.50 21.05 -29.27
CA LYS A 444 -9.56 20.69 -30.69
C LYS A 444 -8.58 19.56 -31.05
N ALA A 445 -7.40 19.56 -30.46
CA ALA A 445 -6.44 18.49 -30.65
C ALA A 445 -6.92 17.17 -30.03
N GLU A 446 -7.51 17.23 -28.84
CA GLU A 446 -8.10 16.09 -28.15
C GLU A 446 -9.24 15.48 -28.95
N THR A 447 -10.23 16.30 -29.31
CA THR A 447 -11.40 15.84 -30.07
C THR A 447 -11.01 15.28 -31.42
N GLY A 448 -10.03 15.87 -32.12
CA GLY A 448 -9.51 15.32 -33.38
C GLY A 448 -8.93 13.91 -33.24
N MET A 449 -8.19 13.63 -32.15
CA MET A 449 -7.65 12.29 -31.90
C MET A 449 -8.75 11.29 -31.53
N VAL A 450 -9.74 11.71 -30.74
CA VAL A 450 -10.89 10.85 -30.42
C VAL A 450 -11.75 10.59 -31.67
N ARG A 451 -11.97 11.58 -32.54
CA ARG A 451 -12.67 11.39 -33.83
C ARG A 451 -11.97 10.38 -34.72
N THR A 452 -10.64 10.39 -34.76
CA THR A 452 -9.86 9.39 -35.52
C THR A 452 -10.14 7.96 -35.03
N ILE A 453 -10.31 7.78 -33.71
CA ILE A 453 -10.72 6.48 -33.15
C ILE A 453 -12.14 6.13 -33.60
N ILE A 454 -13.09 7.06 -33.46
CA ILE A 454 -14.50 6.87 -33.83
C ILE A 454 -14.63 6.49 -35.31
N GLU A 455 -13.96 7.22 -36.21
CA GLU A 455 -13.98 6.99 -37.66
C GLU A 455 -13.35 5.65 -38.08
N SER A 456 -12.45 5.10 -37.25
CA SER A 456 -11.80 3.81 -37.53
C SER A 456 -12.69 2.59 -37.23
N GLN A 457 -13.84 2.80 -36.56
CA GLN A 457 -14.77 1.73 -36.21
C GLN A 457 -15.66 1.36 -37.41
N LYS A 458 -15.50 0.15 -37.93
CA LYS A 458 -16.24 -0.34 -39.13
C LYS A 458 -17.62 -0.93 -38.82
N SER A 459 -17.89 -1.27 -37.55
CA SER A 459 -19.14 -1.85 -37.05
C SER A 459 -19.18 -1.69 -35.52
N VAL A 460 -20.01 -2.46 -34.79
CA VAL A 460 -20.18 -2.41 -33.32
C VAL A 460 -18.86 -2.08 -32.61
N PRO A 461 -18.81 -1.00 -31.80
CA PRO A 461 -17.61 -0.56 -31.11
C PRO A 461 -16.97 -1.64 -30.22
N GLU A 462 -15.90 -2.27 -30.72
CA GLU A 462 -15.05 -3.19 -29.93
C GLU A 462 -13.72 -2.49 -29.64
N ASN A 463 -13.28 -2.48 -28.38
CA ASN A 463 -11.97 -1.97 -27.92
C ASN A 463 -11.77 -0.43 -27.92
N ILE A 464 -12.82 0.40 -28.09
CA ILE A 464 -12.69 1.87 -28.00
C ILE A 464 -12.04 2.31 -26.67
N GLN A 465 -12.38 1.67 -25.54
CA GLN A 465 -11.83 2.04 -24.24
C GLN A 465 -10.31 1.89 -24.18
N GLU A 466 -9.76 0.79 -24.71
CA GLU A 466 -8.31 0.54 -24.74
C GLU A 466 -7.59 1.55 -25.63
N GLN A 467 -8.17 1.90 -26.78
CA GLN A 467 -7.62 2.91 -27.69
C GLN A 467 -7.64 4.32 -27.06
N LEU A 468 -8.69 4.65 -26.31
CA LEU A 468 -8.74 5.90 -25.55
C LEU A 468 -7.66 5.92 -24.46
N ASP A 469 -7.49 4.84 -23.71
CA ASP A 469 -6.49 4.74 -22.65
C ASP A 469 -5.07 4.97 -23.20
N ASP A 470 -4.76 4.43 -24.39
CA ASP A 470 -3.46 4.64 -25.05
C ASP A 470 -3.21 6.11 -25.40
N ILE A 471 -4.15 6.79 -26.08
CA ILE A 471 -4.00 8.21 -26.42
C ILE A 471 -3.92 9.09 -25.17
N TYR A 472 -4.75 8.80 -24.15
CA TYR A 472 -4.77 9.60 -22.92
C TYR A 472 -3.53 9.38 -22.04
N SER A 473 -2.77 8.29 -22.21
CA SER A 473 -1.52 8.07 -21.47
C SER A 473 -0.45 9.12 -21.77
N GLN A 474 -0.41 9.63 -23.01
CA GLN A 474 0.60 10.60 -23.47
C GLN A 474 0.06 12.03 -23.54
N PHE A 475 -1.25 12.23 -23.41
CA PHE A 475 -1.89 13.53 -23.52
C PHE A 475 -1.46 14.58 -22.47
N PRO A 476 -1.13 14.23 -21.20
CA PRO A 476 -0.68 15.21 -20.20
C PRO A 476 0.49 16.08 -20.68
N ALA A 477 1.52 15.47 -21.29
CA ALA A 477 2.70 16.18 -21.78
C ALA A 477 2.33 17.25 -22.83
N ARG A 478 1.33 16.96 -23.68
CA ARG A 478 0.82 17.92 -24.67
C ARG A 478 0.13 19.11 -24.01
N ILE A 479 -0.68 18.87 -22.99
CA ILE A 479 -1.33 19.94 -22.21
C ILE A 479 -0.27 20.81 -21.53
N GLU A 480 0.70 20.17 -20.85
CA GLU A 480 1.77 20.89 -20.17
C GLU A 480 2.54 21.78 -21.14
N SER A 481 2.99 21.23 -22.27
CA SER A 481 3.71 22.01 -23.28
C SER A 481 2.91 23.21 -23.80
N SER A 482 1.59 23.05 -23.96
CA SER A 482 0.70 24.10 -24.47
C SER A 482 0.50 25.23 -23.46
N PHE A 483 0.37 24.91 -22.17
CA PHE A 483 0.06 25.89 -21.12
C PHE A 483 1.30 26.47 -20.42
N ARG A 484 2.47 25.84 -20.51
CA ARG A 484 3.67 26.19 -19.73
C ARG A 484 4.02 27.67 -19.75
N ALA A 485 4.10 28.28 -20.94
CA ALA A 485 4.46 29.68 -21.08
C ALA A 485 3.42 30.61 -20.41
N LEU A 486 2.13 30.31 -20.62
CA LEU A 486 1.03 31.11 -20.07
C LEU A 486 0.95 30.99 -18.54
N VAL A 487 1.08 29.76 -18.00
CA VAL A 487 1.07 29.51 -16.55
C VAL A 487 2.24 30.22 -15.87
N ARG A 488 3.43 30.20 -16.47
CA ARG A 488 4.60 30.92 -15.94
C ARG A 488 4.40 32.43 -15.94
N GLU A 489 3.94 33.00 -17.05
CA GLU A 489 3.68 34.43 -17.14
C GLU A 489 2.59 34.87 -16.13
N TYR A 490 1.51 34.08 -16.04
CA TYR A 490 0.41 34.37 -15.13
C TYR A 490 0.84 34.27 -13.66
N GLY A 491 1.57 33.21 -13.32
CA GLY A 491 2.12 33.00 -11.98
C GLY A 491 3.03 34.14 -11.51
N VAL A 492 3.91 34.65 -12.39
CA VAL A 492 4.77 35.80 -12.08
C VAL A 492 3.94 37.06 -11.84
N ALA A 493 2.89 37.30 -12.63
CA ALA A 493 2.00 38.44 -12.44
C ALA A 493 1.22 38.35 -11.13
N VAL A 494 0.69 37.16 -10.80
CA VAL A 494 -0.02 36.92 -9.53
C VAL A 494 0.92 37.06 -8.34
N ARG A 495 2.17 36.56 -8.43
CA ARG A 495 3.17 36.74 -7.36
C ARG A 495 3.34 38.22 -7.01
N LYS A 496 3.47 39.09 -8.02
CA LYS A 496 3.64 40.53 -7.80
C LYS A 496 2.44 41.13 -7.03
N ALA A 497 1.22 40.74 -7.40
CA ALA A 497 0.02 41.17 -6.69
C ALA A 497 -0.03 40.62 -5.25
N ALA A 498 0.31 39.34 -5.06
CA ALA A 498 0.31 38.68 -3.75
C ALA A 498 1.36 39.27 -2.78
N LEU A 499 2.57 39.60 -3.27
CA LEU A 499 3.60 40.29 -2.46
C LEU A 499 3.14 41.68 -2.02
N SER A 500 2.50 42.43 -2.92
CA SER A 500 1.90 43.72 -2.57
C SER A 500 0.81 43.58 -1.52
N GLU A 501 0.01 42.50 -1.54
CA GLU A 501 -0.98 42.19 -0.51
C GLU A 501 -0.37 41.78 0.83
N ALA A 502 0.83 41.21 0.82
CA ALA A 502 1.56 40.87 2.03
C ALA A 502 2.36 42.06 2.61
N GLU A 503 2.46 43.20 1.89
CA GLU A 503 3.36 44.31 2.24
C GLU A 503 4.80 43.83 2.46
N SER A 504 5.23 42.87 1.63
CA SER A 504 6.56 42.27 1.73
C SER A 504 7.38 42.57 0.49
N ASP A 505 8.58 43.11 0.72
CA ASP A 505 9.61 43.26 -0.31
C ASP A 505 10.46 41.97 -0.46
N ASN A 506 10.18 40.93 0.33
CA ASN A 506 10.93 39.67 0.28
C ASN A 506 10.73 38.95 -1.06
N ALA A 507 11.84 38.65 -1.73
CA ALA A 507 11.82 37.92 -2.99
C ALA A 507 11.60 36.43 -2.74
N VAL A 508 10.44 35.91 -3.14
CA VAL A 508 10.28 34.46 -3.35
C VAL A 508 11.24 34.03 -4.45
N ASP A 509 12.10 33.06 -4.15
CA ASP A 509 13.10 32.53 -5.09
C ASP A 509 12.42 32.16 -6.43
N PRO A 510 12.87 32.73 -7.57
CA PRO A 510 12.32 32.41 -8.88
C PRO A 510 12.35 30.93 -9.26
N ASN A 511 13.33 30.17 -8.78
CA ASN A 511 13.44 28.73 -9.05
C ASN A 511 12.36 27.96 -8.28
N VAL A 512 12.21 28.27 -6.98
CA VAL A 512 11.17 27.64 -6.14
C VAL A 512 9.77 27.97 -6.65
N LEU A 513 9.54 29.21 -7.10
CA LEU A 513 8.30 29.56 -7.79
C LEU A 513 8.14 28.78 -9.10
N GLY A 514 9.20 28.61 -9.88
CA GLY A 514 9.22 27.83 -11.11
C GLY A 514 8.77 26.40 -10.89
N ASP A 515 9.33 25.73 -9.89
CA ASP A 515 8.98 24.36 -9.51
C ASP A 515 7.52 24.25 -9.07
N PHE A 516 7.04 25.21 -8.27
CA PHE A 516 5.64 25.27 -7.87
C PHE A 516 4.70 25.45 -9.07
N LEU A 517 5.07 26.29 -10.04
CA LEU A 517 4.26 26.52 -11.24
C LEU A 517 4.23 25.28 -12.16
N ASP A 518 5.30 24.49 -12.18
CA ASP A 518 5.29 23.20 -12.88
C ASP A 518 4.34 22.19 -12.21
N GLN A 519 4.27 22.15 -10.87
CA GLN A 519 3.26 21.34 -10.15
C GLN A 519 1.83 21.80 -10.44
N VAL A 520 1.60 23.12 -10.51
CA VAL A 520 0.29 23.68 -10.89
C VAL A 520 -0.11 23.25 -12.30
N LEU A 521 0.86 23.22 -13.23
CA LEU A 521 0.66 22.82 -14.61
C LEU A 521 0.38 21.31 -14.74
N GLU A 522 1.13 20.46 -14.03
CA GLU A 522 0.88 19.01 -13.94
C GLU A 522 -0.53 18.73 -13.40
N ALA A 523 -0.94 19.43 -12.33
CA ALA A 523 -2.26 19.26 -11.74
C ALA A 523 -3.40 19.67 -12.70
N LEU A 524 -3.18 20.66 -13.58
CA LEU A 524 -4.11 21.00 -14.65
C LEU A 524 -4.23 19.85 -15.65
N ALA A 525 -3.09 19.31 -16.12
CA ALA A 525 -3.04 18.25 -17.11
C ALA A 525 -3.74 16.97 -16.60
N VAL A 526 -3.41 16.53 -15.38
CA VAL A 526 -4.02 15.35 -14.75
C VAL A 526 -5.52 15.53 -14.59
N ARG A 527 -6.00 16.70 -14.12
CA ARG A 527 -7.44 16.96 -13.97
C ARG A 527 -8.17 16.94 -15.32
N HIS A 528 -7.56 17.51 -16.35
CA HIS A 528 -8.16 17.55 -17.68
C HIS A 528 -8.34 16.15 -18.24
N VAL A 529 -7.28 15.33 -18.22
CA VAL A 529 -7.30 13.94 -18.72
C VAL A 529 -8.29 13.09 -17.92
N ALA A 530 -8.23 13.13 -16.58
CA ALA A 530 -9.16 12.39 -15.72
C ALA A 530 -10.62 12.76 -15.98
N SER A 531 -10.90 14.05 -16.23
CA SER A 531 -12.25 14.52 -16.58
C SER A 531 -12.70 14.03 -17.95
N SER A 532 -11.79 13.97 -18.94
CA SER A 532 -12.11 13.49 -20.28
C SER A 532 -12.41 12.00 -20.30
N ILE A 533 -11.47 11.20 -19.80
CA ILE A 533 -11.55 9.74 -19.83
C ILE A 533 -12.76 9.26 -19.02
N GLY A 534 -13.03 9.88 -17.86
CA GLY A 534 -14.19 9.53 -17.04
C GLY A 534 -15.54 9.85 -17.71
N GLN A 535 -15.61 10.92 -18.51
CA GLN A 535 -16.82 11.24 -19.28
C GLN A 535 -17.01 10.27 -20.45
N LEU A 536 -15.95 9.97 -21.21
CA LEU A 536 -16.02 9.05 -22.35
C LEU A 536 -16.32 7.62 -21.89
N ALA A 537 -15.64 7.12 -20.85
CA ALA A 537 -15.89 5.81 -20.26
C ALA A 537 -17.33 5.67 -19.72
N ALA A 538 -17.91 6.75 -19.18
CA ALA A 538 -19.31 6.75 -18.77
C ALA A 538 -20.24 6.61 -19.97
N LEU A 539 -19.98 7.32 -21.08
CA LEU A 539 -20.78 7.18 -22.30
C LEU A 539 -20.65 5.79 -22.91
N ILE A 540 -19.44 5.22 -22.96
CA ILE A 540 -19.19 3.85 -23.44
C ILE A 540 -19.95 2.81 -22.62
N ARG A 541 -20.00 2.98 -21.29
CA ARG A 541 -20.71 2.05 -20.40
C ARG A 541 -22.23 2.18 -20.46
N ASP A 542 -22.73 3.42 -20.57
CA ASP A 542 -24.15 3.72 -20.31
C ASP A 542 -24.98 3.86 -21.61
N THR A 543 -24.37 3.76 -22.80
CA THR A 543 -25.03 3.93 -24.11
C THR A 543 -25.12 2.60 -24.87
N ASP A 544 -26.21 2.41 -25.61
CA ASP A 544 -26.38 1.29 -26.54
C ASP A 544 -25.24 1.29 -27.58
N PRO A 545 -24.54 0.15 -27.83
CA PRO A 545 -23.48 0.06 -28.82
C PRO A 545 -23.85 0.57 -30.22
N GLU A 546 -25.12 0.43 -30.64
CA GLU A 546 -25.58 0.92 -31.94
C GLU A 546 -25.63 2.45 -32.03
N GLN A 547 -25.77 3.15 -30.90
CA GLN A 547 -25.88 4.61 -30.82
C GLN A 547 -24.59 5.27 -30.30
N LEU A 548 -23.61 4.48 -29.85
CA LEU A 548 -22.45 4.96 -29.12
C LEU A 548 -21.61 5.96 -29.92
N LEU A 549 -21.37 5.72 -31.21
CA LEU A 549 -20.55 6.61 -32.04
C LEU A 549 -21.18 8.00 -32.19
N ASP A 550 -22.50 8.06 -32.39
CA ASP A 550 -23.25 9.32 -32.49
C ASP A 550 -23.23 10.09 -31.17
N VAL A 551 -23.41 9.39 -30.04
CA VAL A 551 -23.38 9.99 -28.70
C VAL A 551 -21.98 10.52 -28.35
N LEU A 552 -20.92 9.80 -28.75
CA LEU A 552 -19.55 10.27 -28.60
C LEU A 552 -19.29 11.50 -29.47
N GLU A 553 -19.72 11.52 -30.73
CA GLU A 553 -19.53 12.68 -31.60
C GLU A 553 -20.25 13.93 -31.07
N GLN A 554 -21.51 13.78 -30.63
CA GLN A 554 -22.25 14.87 -29.99
C GLN A 554 -21.52 15.41 -28.75
N ARG A 555 -20.90 14.53 -27.96
CA ARG A 555 -20.09 14.94 -26.81
C ARG A 555 -18.86 15.75 -27.23
N LEU A 556 -18.19 15.36 -28.31
CA LEU A 556 -17.01 16.08 -28.81
C LEU A 556 -17.39 17.47 -29.32
N ILE A 557 -18.53 17.61 -30.01
CA ILE A 557 -19.08 18.90 -30.44
C ILE A 557 -19.35 19.80 -29.21
N GLU A 558 -20.06 19.28 -28.19
CA GLU A 558 -20.33 20.02 -26.94
C GLU A 558 -19.03 20.46 -26.24
N TRP A 559 -18.00 19.63 -26.30
CA TRP A 559 -16.69 19.95 -25.73
C TRP A 559 -16.02 21.11 -26.46
N GLU A 560 -15.99 21.09 -27.79
CA GLU A 560 -15.39 22.18 -28.59
C GLU A 560 -16.06 23.53 -28.33
N GLU A 561 -17.38 23.53 -28.14
CA GLU A 561 -18.14 24.76 -27.86
C GLU A 561 -17.96 25.27 -26.43
N THR A 562 -18.06 24.38 -25.43
CA THR A 562 -18.24 24.82 -24.04
C THR A 562 -17.00 24.66 -23.17
N ARG A 563 -16.14 23.68 -23.47
CA ARG A 563 -15.05 23.26 -22.57
C ARG A 563 -13.92 24.29 -22.48
N PRO A 564 -13.47 24.96 -23.55
CA PRO A 564 -12.42 25.96 -23.47
C PRO A 564 -12.72 27.09 -22.47
N GLY A 565 -13.96 27.62 -22.53
CA GLY A 565 -14.43 28.64 -21.58
C GLY A 565 -14.49 28.11 -20.14
N LYS A 566 -15.01 26.88 -19.95
CA LYS A 566 -15.07 26.21 -18.64
C LYS A 566 -13.68 26.00 -18.02
N ILE A 567 -12.67 25.67 -18.83
CA ILE A 567 -11.27 25.51 -18.41
C ILE A 567 -10.71 26.88 -18.03
N ALA A 568 -10.84 27.87 -18.90
CA ALA A 568 -10.31 29.21 -18.67
C ALA A 568 -10.85 29.84 -17.39
N GLU A 569 -12.16 29.74 -17.13
CA GLU A 569 -12.80 30.24 -15.91
C GLU A 569 -12.27 29.58 -14.63
N ARG A 570 -11.98 28.28 -14.71
CA ARG A 570 -11.45 27.54 -13.57
C ARG A 570 -9.99 27.89 -13.32
N GLU A 571 -9.17 27.84 -14.35
CA GLU A 571 -7.71 27.93 -14.21
C GLU A 571 -7.26 29.33 -13.81
N VAL A 572 -7.87 30.41 -14.32
CA VAL A 572 -7.53 31.76 -13.84
C VAL A 572 -7.81 31.93 -12.35
N VAL A 573 -8.84 31.29 -11.81
CA VAL A 573 -9.15 31.35 -10.38
C VAL A 573 -8.23 30.44 -9.58
N GLN A 574 -8.11 29.18 -9.99
CA GLN A 574 -7.42 28.16 -9.22
C GLN A 574 -5.92 28.42 -9.14
N GLN A 575 -5.30 28.81 -10.26
CA GLN A 575 -3.87 29.12 -10.30
C GLN A 575 -3.57 30.38 -9.52
N GLU A 576 -4.37 31.43 -9.68
CA GLU A 576 -4.18 32.66 -8.91
C GLU A 576 -4.27 32.40 -7.41
N SER A 577 -5.27 31.66 -6.95
CA SER A 577 -5.44 31.41 -5.52
C SER A 577 -4.36 30.48 -4.97
N SER A 578 -3.88 29.53 -5.77
CA SER A 578 -2.78 28.63 -5.38
C SER A 578 -1.45 29.39 -5.28
N VAL A 579 -1.13 30.22 -6.27
CA VAL A 579 0.09 31.06 -6.28
C VAL A 579 0.05 32.10 -5.16
N SER A 580 -1.08 32.76 -4.94
CA SER A 580 -1.22 33.72 -3.83
C SER A 580 -0.95 33.07 -2.48
N ARG A 581 -1.54 31.89 -2.20
CA ARG A 581 -1.29 31.15 -0.96
C ARG A 581 0.17 30.75 -0.80
N PHE A 582 0.78 30.21 -1.86
CA PHE A 582 2.19 29.83 -1.86
C PHE A 582 3.10 31.03 -1.54
N VAL A 583 2.85 32.17 -2.18
CA VAL A 583 3.61 33.40 -1.95
C VAL A 583 3.43 33.93 -0.54
N TRP A 584 2.19 33.96 -0.03
CA TRP A 584 1.90 34.40 1.34
C TRP A 584 2.57 33.51 2.38
N ALA A 585 2.55 32.18 2.19
CA ALA A 585 3.26 31.24 3.06
C ALA A 585 4.76 31.48 3.05
N ALA A 586 5.34 31.69 1.87
CA ALA A 586 6.77 31.95 1.70
C ALA A 586 7.24 33.23 2.40
N VAL A 587 6.37 34.24 2.55
CA VAL A 587 6.68 35.50 3.27
C VAL A 587 6.18 35.52 4.71
N GLY A 588 5.77 34.37 5.26
CA GLY A 588 5.47 34.21 6.69
C GLY A 588 4.03 34.50 7.11
N ILE A 589 3.09 34.65 6.18
CA ILE A 589 1.66 34.72 6.52
C ILE A 589 1.19 33.34 7.00
N THR A 590 0.55 33.29 8.16
CA THR A 590 0.11 32.02 8.77
C THR A 590 -1.41 31.83 8.75
N ARG A 591 -2.18 32.87 8.42
CA ARG A 591 -3.64 32.89 8.48
C ARG A 591 -4.26 33.52 7.23
N LEU A 592 -5.41 32.99 6.81
CA LEU A 592 -6.18 33.46 5.65
C LEU A 592 -7.61 33.75 6.07
N GLN A 593 -8.21 34.76 5.44
CA GLN A 593 -9.63 35.10 5.62
C GLN A 593 -10.40 34.91 4.32
N TRP A 594 -11.60 34.34 4.41
CA TRP A 594 -12.54 34.28 3.30
C TRP A 594 -13.31 35.58 3.19
N VAL A 595 -13.36 36.11 1.97
CA VAL A 595 -13.94 37.42 1.68
C VAL A 595 -14.95 37.30 0.57
N ARG A 596 -16.14 37.78 0.82
CA ARG A 596 -17.15 37.99 -0.20
C ARG A 596 -17.04 39.38 -0.83
N ARG A 597 -17.14 39.43 -2.15
CA ARG A 597 -17.25 40.67 -2.95
C ARG A 597 -18.63 40.71 -3.61
N GLY A 598 -19.29 41.87 -3.57
CA GLY A 598 -20.61 42.08 -4.17
C GLY A 598 -21.81 41.65 -3.31
N SER A 599 -23.00 42.13 -3.69
CA SER A 599 -24.26 41.87 -2.98
C SER A 599 -24.80 40.45 -3.23
N GLU A 600 -24.59 39.91 -4.43
CA GLU A 600 -25.06 38.58 -4.84
C GLU A 600 -24.04 37.49 -4.54
N SER A 601 -24.44 36.51 -3.73
CA SER A 601 -23.60 35.37 -3.36
C SER A 601 -24.48 34.21 -2.91
N CYS A 602 -24.04 32.99 -3.19
CA CYS A 602 -24.74 31.81 -2.72
C CYS A 602 -24.70 31.72 -1.18
N PRO A 603 -25.69 31.03 -0.56
CA PRO A 603 -25.75 30.86 0.90
C PRO A 603 -24.47 30.32 1.52
N PHE A 604 -23.77 29.40 0.83
CA PHE A 604 -22.50 28.85 1.27
C PHE A 604 -21.39 29.89 1.37
N CYS A 605 -21.28 30.77 0.38
CA CYS A 605 -20.29 31.83 0.39
C CYS A 605 -20.61 32.93 1.41
N LYS A 606 -21.88 33.14 1.75
CA LYS A 606 -22.30 34.06 2.82
C LYS A 606 -21.90 33.53 4.20
N ASP A 607 -22.02 32.23 4.41
CA ASP A 607 -21.63 31.58 5.66
C ASP A 607 -20.13 31.64 5.90
N LEU A 608 -19.34 31.42 4.83
CA LEU A 608 -17.88 31.50 4.89
C LEU A 608 -17.35 32.93 5.01
N ASP A 609 -18.15 33.95 4.68
CA ASP A 609 -17.71 35.34 4.71
C ASP A 609 -17.21 35.76 6.10
N GLY A 610 -15.96 36.20 6.16
CA GLY A 610 -15.27 36.59 7.38
C GLY A 610 -14.55 35.45 8.11
N LYS A 611 -14.72 34.19 7.70
CA LYS A 611 -14.06 33.02 8.34
C LYS A 611 -12.55 33.12 8.19
N ILE A 612 -11.81 32.84 9.27
CA ILE A 612 -10.34 32.81 9.29
C ILE A 612 -9.87 31.37 9.55
N VAL A 613 -8.89 30.93 8.78
CA VAL A 613 -8.24 29.61 8.93
C VAL A 613 -6.72 29.76 8.86
N GLY A 614 -5.99 28.75 9.32
CA GLY A 614 -4.54 28.68 9.08
C GLY A 614 -4.23 28.56 7.58
N ILE A 615 -3.06 29.02 7.14
CA ILE A 615 -2.71 29.09 5.71
C ILE A 615 -2.77 27.73 4.99
N GLU A 616 -2.49 26.65 5.71
CA GLU A 616 -2.60 25.25 5.24
C GLU A 616 -3.96 24.60 5.51
N ALA A 617 -4.80 25.21 6.34
CA ALA A 617 -6.07 24.64 6.73
C ALA A 617 -7.17 24.94 5.69
N PRO A 618 -8.09 24.00 5.40
CA PRO A 618 -9.21 24.27 4.53
C PRO A 618 -10.27 25.12 5.21
N PHE A 619 -10.95 25.95 4.41
CA PHE A 619 -12.16 26.67 4.84
C PHE A 619 -13.33 25.71 5.01
N VAL A 620 -13.37 24.65 4.22
CA VAL A 620 -14.36 23.57 4.36
C VAL A 620 -13.72 22.22 4.06
N GLU A 621 -13.93 21.27 4.96
CA GLU A 621 -13.45 19.89 4.85
C GLU A 621 -14.25 19.06 3.83
N HIS A 622 -13.72 17.88 3.49
CA HIS A 622 -14.47 16.87 2.74
C HIS A 622 -15.71 16.42 3.55
N GLY A 623 -16.85 16.25 2.88
CA GLY A 623 -18.10 15.81 3.53
C GLY A 623 -19.30 16.67 3.16
N ASN A 624 -20.29 16.74 4.06
CA ASN A 624 -21.49 17.55 3.87
C ASN A 624 -21.33 18.89 4.58
N TYR A 625 -21.48 19.98 3.83
CA TYR A 625 -21.44 21.33 4.38
C TYR A 625 -22.82 21.99 4.25
N GLN A 626 -23.38 22.39 5.39
CA GLN A 626 -24.69 23.02 5.47
C GLN A 626 -24.57 24.34 6.24
N PRO A 627 -24.79 25.49 5.56
CA PRO A 627 -24.85 26.79 6.22
C PRO A 627 -25.96 26.84 7.27
N GLU A 628 -25.73 27.62 8.33
CA GLU A 628 -26.72 27.83 9.37
C GLU A 628 -28.00 28.46 8.79
N GLY A 629 -29.16 27.84 9.01
CA GLY A 629 -30.45 28.31 8.48
C GLY A 629 -30.72 27.97 7.00
N TYR A 630 -29.85 27.21 6.32
CA TYR A 630 -30.10 26.75 4.95
C TYR A 630 -30.92 25.46 4.93
N GLN A 631 -32.17 25.55 4.45
CA GLN A 631 -33.16 24.46 4.51
C GLN A 631 -33.06 23.43 3.37
N ASN A 632 -32.26 23.69 2.34
CA ASN A 632 -32.07 22.76 1.24
C ASN A 632 -30.99 21.72 1.56
N SER A 633 -30.83 20.75 0.66
CA SER A 633 -29.83 19.69 0.79
C SER A 633 -28.42 20.26 1.04
N PRO A 634 -27.64 19.62 1.93
CA PRO A 634 -26.27 20.04 2.21
C PRO A 634 -25.42 19.95 0.94
N TRP A 635 -24.43 20.83 0.83
CA TRP A 635 -23.48 20.75 -0.26
C TRP A 635 -22.49 19.62 -0.03
N LYS A 636 -22.47 18.64 -0.94
CA LYS A 636 -21.57 17.49 -0.90
C LYS A 636 -20.20 17.86 -1.47
N ILE A 637 -19.23 18.01 -0.59
CA ILE A 637 -17.86 18.43 -0.91
C ILE A 637 -17.02 17.21 -1.26
N ARG A 638 -16.60 17.12 -2.53
CA ARG A 638 -15.76 16.02 -3.04
C ARG A 638 -14.30 16.09 -2.56
N GLY A 639 -13.83 17.23 -2.04
CA GLY A 639 -12.48 17.40 -1.49
C GLY A 639 -12.30 18.79 -0.86
N PRO A 640 -11.32 18.96 0.06
CA PRO A 640 -11.17 20.14 0.90
C PRO A 640 -11.09 21.43 0.08
N LYS A 641 -11.68 22.50 0.60
CA LYS A 641 -11.76 23.81 -0.06
C LYS A 641 -10.82 24.79 0.59
N LEU A 642 -9.74 25.09 -0.12
CA LEU A 642 -8.66 25.95 0.36
C LEU A 642 -8.81 27.41 -0.10
N HIS A 643 -9.66 27.68 -1.09
CA HIS A 643 -9.92 29.02 -1.60
C HIS A 643 -11.30 29.11 -2.26
N GLY A 644 -11.75 30.34 -2.52
CA GLY A 644 -12.95 30.64 -3.30
C GLY A 644 -12.64 31.11 -4.73
N PRO A 645 -13.68 31.35 -5.54
CA PRO A 645 -15.08 30.97 -5.31
C PRO A 645 -15.32 29.47 -5.46
N ILE A 646 -16.31 28.99 -4.73
CA ILE A 646 -16.72 27.58 -4.70
C ILE A 646 -17.62 27.23 -5.89
N HIS A 647 -18.52 28.17 -6.22
CA HIS A 647 -19.52 28.03 -7.26
C HIS A 647 -19.24 29.06 -8.36
N ARG A 648 -19.53 28.69 -9.61
CA ARG A 648 -19.49 29.64 -10.72
C ARG A 648 -20.45 30.79 -10.44
N GLY A 649 -20.01 32.02 -10.74
CA GLY A 649 -20.78 33.25 -10.50
C GLY A 649 -20.60 33.89 -9.12
N CYS A 650 -20.08 33.18 -8.11
CA CYS A 650 -19.73 33.83 -6.84
C CYS A 650 -18.44 34.63 -6.97
N ARG A 651 -18.41 35.85 -6.40
CA ARG A 651 -17.18 36.65 -6.27
C ARG A 651 -16.65 36.52 -4.85
N CYS A 652 -15.99 35.41 -4.56
CA CYS A 652 -15.36 35.18 -3.27
C CYS A 652 -13.87 34.97 -3.46
N VAL A 653 -13.09 35.52 -2.55
CA VAL A 653 -11.64 35.49 -2.58
C VAL A 653 -11.12 35.16 -1.20
N ILE A 654 -9.83 34.88 -1.13
CA ILE A 654 -9.09 34.78 0.12
C ILE A 654 -8.14 35.97 0.22
N VAL A 655 -7.92 36.46 1.44
CA VAL A 655 -6.95 37.52 1.73
C VAL A 655 -6.02 37.08 2.86
N PRO A 656 -4.75 37.53 2.87
CA PRO A 656 -3.83 37.23 3.96
C PRO A 656 -4.27 37.98 5.22
N VAL A 657 -4.32 37.28 6.36
CA VAL A 657 -4.55 37.91 7.66
C VAL A 657 -3.18 38.27 8.22
N ARG A 658 -2.95 39.58 8.36
CA ARG A 658 -1.78 40.11 9.04
C ARG A 658 -2.08 40.19 10.54
N ASP A 659 -1.14 39.70 11.33
CA ASP A 659 -1.18 39.70 12.79
C ASP A 659 -0.77 41.07 13.36
#